data_AF-A0A5K8A9W5-F1
#
_entry.id   AF-A0A5K8A9W5-F1
#
_cell.length_a   1.000
_cell.length_b   1.000
_cell.length_c   1.000
_cell.angle_alpha   90.00
_cell.angle_beta   90.00
_cell.angle_gamma   90.00
#
_symmetry.space_group_name_H-M   'P 1'
#
loop_
_entity.id
_entity.type
_entity.pdbx_description
1 polymer ?
#
loop_
_entity_poly.entity_id
_entity_poly.type
_entity_poly.pdbx_seq_one_letter_code
_entity_poly.pdbx_strand_id
1 'polypeptide(L)'
;MNRWLDVAVLLLAGWIMGAIPGHSAGPMARMAEEAGIRTLSRPAGETVNDPSQAVFAHFRMARQLAAAGNDRQALAHARKALAMGVAALGDADPRLAPLHNETAVLLHRLGRHAEAAAHFETALQLKTENYPPDDPQLALAMNNLASVYTDLGRLPAAEALQRKALAIDQQRFGSDSLAAADDLNNLAAILQAREDVVQARTLLHRAITIYEAAQSDNHRHLAGLHNNIALLEKLQGRFVPAMDHYTRALGHMVAVGGDDHLDVACIRGNLAMLERDSGNAEAAETLFRQAISAYRQQPQARPAEMAGVLNGFASLLRDQNRFSEARTLYREALAIQDRTTGPDHRNRAALSNNLGELELAMGNLADAESHFSQALKIWQAQEDPPELWIAAVHNNLGLLTARRGNGRKAETHLRGALRLTARLGDDHYQLIDILANLSAVRRDQGDAAESARLLDRALAIATRVLPPPHPRRIELLNSLAALHVTQKDLSAADRYSRQAATLVRERLQYGPADPRARRLLRHVLVNRIDLLQRLADQQPKQAQAFAREAFAVAQWAMASRAGEAFSQLATRFAAGSGELADGVRQRQDLLIRQGHLERMLTQMLMTPDETAAAGQPGVVQRQLDRIAVELTGITDTLTRAFPDYMALERPTVQTAETVQGLLGPHEGVLLVLTGERDSYVWLLRGKGIAMARIPAGRVLLTETVARLKQGLNQADVLFADDLRPFDIKLSNQLYC
;
A
#
# COMPACT_ATOMS: atom_id res chain seq x y z
N MET A 1 -12.58 12.14 -2.68
CA MET A 1 -11.84 10.87 -2.73
C MET A 1 -10.41 11.20 -2.40
N ASN A 2 -9.94 10.80 -1.21
CA ASN A 2 -8.54 10.93 -0.77
C ASN A 2 -8.15 9.54 -0.33
N ARG A 3 -7.08 8.99 -0.90
CA ARG A 3 -6.78 7.56 -0.86
C ARG A 3 -5.31 7.27 -0.54
N TRP A 4 -4.54 8.25 -0.04
CA TRP A 4 -3.08 8.09 0.03
C TRP A 4 -2.46 8.39 1.39
N LEU A 5 -3.27 8.60 2.43
CA LEU A 5 -2.76 8.56 3.80
C LEU A 5 -2.86 7.12 4.28
N ASP A 6 -1.76 6.38 4.35
CA ASP A 6 -1.75 5.18 5.18
C ASP A 6 -0.45 5.05 5.95
N VAL A 7 -0.64 4.75 7.23
CA VAL A 7 0.40 4.58 8.25
C VAL A 7 1.00 3.17 8.23
N ALA A 8 0.72 2.41 7.16
CA ALA A 8 1.13 1.02 6.99
C ALA A 8 2.65 0.83 6.93
N VAL A 9 3.39 1.91 6.62
CA VAL A 9 4.85 1.94 6.56
C VAL A 9 5.51 1.47 7.87
N LEU A 10 4.97 1.82 9.05
CA LEU A 10 5.59 1.41 10.33
C LEU A 10 5.26 -0.03 10.74
N LEU A 11 4.09 -0.55 10.36
CA LEU A 11 3.67 -1.91 10.71
C LEU A 11 4.62 -2.98 10.14
N LEU A 12 5.20 -2.70 8.96
CA LEU A 12 6.14 -3.59 8.30
C LEU A 12 7.61 -3.19 8.53
N ALA A 13 7.89 -1.95 8.93
CA ALA A 13 9.25 -1.48 9.22
C ALA A 13 9.79 -1.93 10.58
N GLY A 14 8.91 -2.06 11.59
CA GLY A 14 9.33 -2.28 12.97
C GLY A 14 10.09 -3.59 13.22
N TRP A 15 10.04 -4.56 12.29
CA TRP A 15 10.55 -5.91 12.53
C TRP A 15 11.49 -6.46 11.47
N ILE A 16 11.55 -5.88 10.26
CA ILE A 16 12.35 -6.50 9.20
C ILE A 16 13.85 -6.43 9.49
N MET A 17 14.37 -5.40 10.19
CA MET A 17 15.82 -5.15 10.15
C MET A 17 16.39 -4.32 11.32
N GLY A 18 15.85 -4.45 12.53
CA GLY A 18 16.69 -4.29 13.72
C GLY A 18 17.25 -5.67 14.03
N ALA A 19 18.54 -5.81 14.34
CA ALA A 19 19.06 -7.07 14.85
C ALA A 19 18.06 -7.60 15.90
N ILE A 20 17.37 -8.71 15.61
CA ILE A 20 16.56 -9.39 16.64
C ILE A 20 17.51 -9.50 17.82
N PRO A 21 17.14 -8.98 19.01
CA PRO A 21 18.02 -9.07 20.16
C PRO A 21 18.58 -10.50 20.27
N GLY A 22 19.90 -10.66 20.19
CA GLY A 22 20.59 -11.95 20.21
C GLY A 22 20.98 -12.60 18.86
N HIS A 23 20.63 -12.05 17.69
CA HIS A 23 21.09 -12.60 16.39
C HIS A 23 22.50 -12.14 15.97
N SER A 24 22.99 -11.01 16.50
CA SER A 24 24.34 -10.48 16.23
C SER A 24 25.45 -11.08 17.10
N ALA A 25 25.11 -11.90 18.10
CA ALA A 25 26.12 -12.66 18.84
C ALA A 25 26.68 -13.76 17.93
N GLY A 26 27.87 -13.54 17.38
CA GLY A 26 28.62 -14.56 16.65
C GLY A 26 28.81 -15.84 17.48
N PRO A 27 29.13 -16.99 16.86
CA PRO A 27 29.23 -18.28 17.53
C PRO A 27 30.07 -18.25 18.82
N MET A 28 31.17 -17.48 18.81
CA MET A 28 32.04 -17.31 19.97
C MET A 28 31.38 -16.56 21.14
N ALA A 29 30.55 -15.54 20.89
CA ALA A 29 29.83 -14.83 21.95
C ALA A 29 28.79 -15.73 22.62
N ARG A 30 28.07 -16.55 21.82
CA ARG A 30 27.13 -17.55 22.36
C ARG A 30 27.84 -18.63 23.18
N MET A 31 29.00 -19.10 22.72
CA MET A 31 29.79 -20.09 23.46
C MET A 31 30.32 -19.52 24.77
N ALA A 32 30.71 -18.24 24.81
CA ALA A 32 31.14 -17.57 26.03
C ALA A 32 30.00 -17.39 27.04
N GLU A 33 28.81 -17.00 26.59
CA GLU A 33 27.61 -16.91 27.44
C GLU A 33 27.23 -18.30 28.01
N GLU A 34 27.21 -19.34 27.17
CA GLU A 34 26.90 -20.70 27.59
C GLU A 34 27.96 -21.27 28.55
N ALA A 35 29.24 -20.94 28.36
CA ALA A 35 30.31 -21.30 29.29
C ALA A 35 30.17 -20.59 30.64
N GLY A 36 29.77 -19.31 30.65
CA GLY A 36 29.47 -18.57 31.87
C GLY A 36 28.30 -19.16 32.67
N ILE A 37 27.23 -19.56 31.99
CA ILE A 37 26.05 -20.21 32.63
C ILE A 37 26.39 -21.62 33.13
N ARG A 38 27.31 -22.35 32.48
CA ARG A 38 27.78 -23.66 32.97
C ARG A 38 28.63 -23.58 34.23
N THR A 39 29.13 -22.39 34.57
CA THR A 39 29.97 -22.16 35.75
C THR A 39 29.24 -21.39 36.85
N LEU A 40 27.89 -21.45 36.88
CA LEU A 40 27.04 -20.90 37.94
C LEU A 40 27.21 -21.65 39.28
N SER A 41 28.41 -21.63 39.86
CA SER A 41 28.68 -22.17 41.20
C SER A 41 28.94 -21.02 42.18
N ARG A 42 28.48 -21.17 43.43
CA ARG A 42 29.02 -20.44 44.58
C ARG A 42 30.41 -20.99 44.92
N PRO A 43 31.32 -20.20 45.52
CA PRO A 43 32.56 -20.76 46.05
C PRO A 43 32.24 -21.73 47.21
N ALA A 44 32.63 -22.98 47.00
CA ALA A 44 32.84 -24.08 47.95
C ALA A 44 31.80 -24.34 49.06
N GLY A 45 31.16 -25.53 48.99
CA GLY A 45 30.83 -26.28 50.21
C GLY A 45 29.43 -26.85 50.36
N GLU A 46 28.72 -27.27 49.32
CA GLU A 46 27.54 -28.14 49.48
C GLU A 46 27.24 -28.90 48.16
N THR A 47 27.51 -30.20 48.15
CA THR A 47 27.29 -31.08 46.99
C THR A 47 26.05 -31.94 47.19
N VAL A 48 24.85 -31.39 46.95
CA VAL A 48 23.65 -32.16 46.54
C VAL A 48 22.73 -31.18 45.77
N ASN A 49 22.45 -31.46 44.49
CA ASN A 49 21.72 -30.62 43.51
C ASN A 49 22.48 -29.38 43.02
N ASP A 50 23.31 -29.53 41.99
CA ASP A 50 23.99 -28.44 41.30
C ASP A 50 22.96 -27.53 40.57
N PRO A 51 22.68 -26.30 41.06
CA PRO A 51 21.71 -25.40 40.44
C PRO A 51 22.13 -24.99 39.03
N SER A 52 23.43 -25.03 38.71
CA SER A 52 23.97 -24.61 37.41
C SER A 52 23.48 -25.49 36.26
N GLN A 53 23.39 -26.81 36.46
CA GLN A 53 22.91 -27.74 35.43
C GLN A 53 21.43 -27.52 35.11
N ALA A 54 20.62 -27.28 36.14
CA ALA A 54 19.19 -27.04 35.96
C ALA A 54 18.91 -25.66 35.34
N VAL A 55 19.66 -24.61 35.73
CA VAL A 55 19.61 -23.29 35.08
C VAL A 55 19.99 -23.41 33.60
N PHE A 56 21.11 -24.08 33.30
CA PHE A 56 21.58 -24.27 31.92
C PHE A 56 20.59 -25.10 31.08
N ALA A 57 19.98 -26.14 31.64
CA ALA A 57 18.97 -26.94 30.97
C ALA A 57 17.74 -26.10 30.60
N HIS A 58 17.22 -25.30 31.54
CA HIS A 58 16.10 -24.39 31.26
C HIS A 58 16.46 -23.30 30.25
N PHE A 59 17.66 -22.73 30.33
CA PHE A 59 18.16 -21.74 29.37
C PHE A 59 18.24 -22.32 27.94
N ARG A 60 18.83 -23.50 27.78
CA ARG A 60 18.92 -24.19 26.49
C ARG A 60 17.54 -24.55 25.94
N MET A 61 16.64 -25.04 26.81
CA MET A 61 15.27 -25.36 26.43
C MET A 61 14.51 -24.12 25.96
N ALA A 62 14.70 -22.97 26.64
CA ALA A 62 14.13 -21.71 26.20
C ALA A 62 14.57 -21.35 24.79
N ARG A 63 15.88 -21.42 24.49
CA ARG A 63 16.40 -21.16 23.14
C ARG A 63 15.89 -22.14 22.09
N GLN A 64 15.81 -23.43 22.40
CA GLN A 64 15.28 -24.44 21.49
C GLN A 64 13.80 -24.19 21.15
N LEU A 65 12.99 -23.89 22.17
CA LEU A 65 11.59 -23.54 22.00
C LEU A 65 11.43 -22.25 21.20
N ALA A 66 12.26 -21.23 21.46
CA ALA A 66 12.25 -19.96 20.74
C ALA A 66 12.62 -20.12 19.26
N ALA A 67 13.59 -21.00 18.96
CA ALA A 67 13.97 -21.36 17.60
C ALA A 67 12.87 -22.14 16.87
N ALA A 68 12.05 -22.90 17.61
CA ALA A 68 10.86 -23.56 17.10
C ALA A 68 9.61 -22.64 17.04
N GLY A 69 9.74 -21.35 17.34
CA GLY A 69 8.64 -20.37 17.34
C GLY A 69 7.71 -20.43 18.57
N ASN A 70 8.03 -21.24 19.57
CA ASN A 70 7.21 -21.45 20.77
C ASN A 70 7.55 -20.43 21.87
N ASP A 71 7.46 -19.13 21.56
CA ASP A 71 7.98 -18.04 22.41
C ASP A 71 7.36 -17.97 23.82
N ARG A 72 6.07 -18.34 23.97
CA ARG A 72 5.42 -18.39 25.29
C ARG A 72 6.00 -19.47 26.20
N GLN A 73 6.23 -20.66 25.65
CA GLN A 73 6.85 -21.76 26.39
C GLN A 73 8.32 -21.45 26.65
N ALA A 74 9.02 -20.90 25.65
CA ALA A 74 10.39 -20.43 25.79
C ALA A 74 10.51 -19.43 26.95
N LEU A 75 9.61 -18.43 27.04
CA LEU A 75 9.60 -17.44 28.10
C LEU A 75 9.40 -18.08 29.48
N ALA A 76 8.55 -19.10 29.59
CA ALA A 76 8.37 -19.82 30.85
C ALA A 76 9.66 -20.53 31.29
N HIS A 77 10.41 -21.12 30.35
CA HIS A 77 11.72 -21.72 30.64
C HIS A 77 12.79 -20.67 30.96
N ALA A 78 12.83 -19.54 30.25
CA ALA A 78 13.77 -18.45 30.51
C ALA A 78 13.55 -17.83 31.91
N ARG A 79 12.29 -17.58 32.29
CA ARG A 79 11.93 -17.09 33.64
C ARG A 79 12.32 -18.08 34.74
N LYS A 80 12.15 -19.39 34.52
CA LYS A 80 12.63 -20.43 35.45
C LYS A 80 14.14 -20.40 35.59
N ALA A 81 14.87 -20.37 34.47
CA ALA A 81 16.33 -20.27 34.48
C ALA A 81 16.80 -19.03 35.26
N LEU A 82 16.19 -17.87 34.98
CA LEU A 82 16.51 -16.62 35.67
C LEU A 82 16.23 -16.69 37.18
N ALA A 83 15.05 -17.16 37.58
CA ALA A 83 14.69 -17.28 39.00
C ALA A 83 15.62 -18.23 39.76
N MET A 84 16.01 -19.35 39.15
CA MET A 84 16.98 -20.28 39.73
C MET A 84 18.38 -19.68 39.80
N GLY A 85 18.81 -18.94 38.78
CA GLY A 85 20.08 -18.21 38.78
C GLY A 85 20.15 -17.16 39.89
N VAL A 86 19.11 -16.34 40.01
CA VAL A 86 18.97 -15.33 41.08
C VAL A 86 19.05 -15.98 42.46
N ALA A 87 18.34 -17.09 42.68
CA ALA A 87 18.39 -17.80 43.96
C ALA A 87 19.78 -18.36 44.31
N ALA A 88 20.55 -18.77 43.29
CA ALA A 88 21.88 -19.34 43.49
C ALA A 88 22.96 -18.27 43.76
N LEU A 89 22.86 -17.10 43.11
CA LEU A 89 23.95 -16.12 43.03
C LEU A 89 23.65 -14.76 43.69
N GLY A 90 22.38 -14.41 43.85
CA GLY A 90 21.94 -13.07 44.24
C GLY A 90 21.78 -12.13 43.03
N ASP A 91 20.95 -11.09 43.18
CA ASP A 91 20.46 -10.25 42.07
C ASP A 91 21.54 -9.45 41.32
N ALA A 92 22.69 -9.21 41.94
CA ALA A 92 23.77 -8.37 41.39
C ALA A 92 24.88 -9.17 40.67
N ASP A 93 24.76 -10.50 40.53
CA ASP A 93 25.81 -11.30 39.91
C ASP A 93 25.84 -11.14 38.37
N PRO A 94 26.98 -10.79 37.75
CA PRO A 94 27.09 -10.55 36.31
C PRO A 94 26.71 -11.77 35.45
N ARG A 95 26.79 -13.00 35.99
CA ARG A 95 26.39 -14.22 35.27
C ARG A 95 24.87 -14.29 35.04
N LEU A 96 24.09 -13.42 35.66
CA LEU A 96 22.66 -13.27 35.38
C LEU A 96 22.37 -12.47 34.11
N ALA A 97 23.32 -11.67 33.60
CA ALA A 97 23.08 -10.82 32.44
C ALA A 97 22.59 -11.58 31.19
N PRO A 98 23.15 -12.76 30.82
CA PRO A 98 22.62 -13.56 29.72
C PRO A 98 21.18 -14.08 29.95
N LEU A 99 20.82 -14.39 31.20
CA LEU A 99 19.47 -14.86 31.57
C LEU A 99 18.44 -13.73 31.48
N HIS A 100 18.82 -12.52 31.94
CA HIS A 100 18.03 -11.31 31.74
C HIS A 100 17.88 -11.00 30.26
N ASN A 101 18.97 -11.08 29.47
CA ASN A 101 18.95 -10.84 28.04
C ASN A 101 18.00 -11.80 27.31
N GLU A 102 18.09 -13.12 27.51
CA GLU A 102 17.16 -14.08 26.88
C GLU A 102 15.70 -13.86 27.31
N THR A 103 15.47 -13.57 28.60
CA THR A 103 14.11 -13.25 29.08
C THR A 103 13.56 -12.00 28.39
N ALA A 104 14.40 -10.97 28.25
CA ALA A 104 14.05 -9.72 27.58
C ALA A 104 13.77 -9.92 26.08
N VAL A 105 14.59 -10.69 25.37
CA VAL A 105 14.40 -11.05 23.95
C VAL A 105 13.04 -11.71 23.75
N LEU A 106 12.68 -12.67 24.61
CA LEU A 106 11.41 -13.39 24.51
C LEU A 106 10.21 -12.50 24.86
N LEU A 107 10.36 -11.63 25.86
CA LEU A 107 9.35 -10.61 26.17
C LEU A 107 9.15 -9.65 24.99
N HIS A 108 10.23 -9.22 24.36
CA HIS A 108 10.21 -8.34 23.19
C HIS A 108 9.50 -9.00 22.00
N ARG A 109 9.83 -10.26 21.68
CA ARG A 109 9.15 -11.09 20.66
C ARG A 109 7.66 -11.27 20.93
N LEU A 110 7.28 -11.32 22.21
CA LEU A 110 5.88 -11.40 22.65
C LEU A 110 5.22 -10.02 22.81
N GLY A 111 5.85 -8.94 22.33
CA GLY A 111 5.33 -7.57 22.38
C GLY A 111 5.21 -6.95 23.78
N ARG A 112 5.81 -7.58 24.80
CA ARG A 112 5.85 -7.09 26.19
C ARG A 112 7.04 -6.15 26.39
N HIS A 113 7.06 -5.08 25.59
CA HIS A 113 8.20 -4.17 25.46
C HIS A 113 8.63 -3.50 26.76
N ALA A 114 7.69 -3.09 27.63
CA ALA A 114 8.02 -2.47 28.91
C ALA A 114 8.75 -3.43 29.87
N GLU A 115 8.32 -4.70 29.91
CA GLU A 115 9.00 -5.72 30.72
C GLU A 115 10.34 -6.11 30.08
N ALA A 116 10.41 -6.19 28.76
CA ALA A 116 11.67 -6.42 28.04
C ALA A 116 12.69 -5.33 28.34
N ALA A 117 12.28 -4.06 28.32
CA ALA A 117 13.13 -2.91 28.65
C ALA A 117 13.71 -3.04 30.06
N ALA A 118 12.90 -3.36 31.06
CA ALA A 118 13.37 -3.55 32.44
C ALA A 118 14.45 -4.65 32.53
N HIS A 119 14.24 -5.80 31.87
CA HIS A 119 15.25 -6.86 31.86
C HIS A 119 16.51 -6.49 31.08
N PHE A 120 16.41 -5.78 29.96
CA PHE A 120 17.58 -5.28 29.21
C PHE A 120 18.34 -4.19 29.99
N GLU A 121 17.65 -3.32 30.71
CA GLU A 121 18.25 -2.34 31.64
C GLU A 121 19.07 -3.06 32.71
N THR A 122 18.51 -4.09 33.35
CA THR A 122 19.26 -4.91 34.32
C THR A 122 20.45 -5.61 33.68
N ALA A 123 20.29 -6.21 32.50
CA ALA A 123 21.40 -6.87 31.81
C ALA A 123 22.53 -5.89 31.45
N LEU A 124 22.18 -4.69 30.99
CA LEU A 124 23.14 -3.64 30.67
C LEU A 124 23.84 -3.12 31.95
N GLN A 125 23.11 -2.95 33.04
CA GLN A 125 23.68 -2.54 34.33
C GLN A 125 24.71 -3.57 34.82
N LEU A 126 24.31 -4.85 34.90
CA LEU A 126 25.19 -5.94 35.32
C LEU A 126 26.45 -6.02 34.46
N LYS A 127 26.34 -5.79 33.15
CA LYS A 127 27.51 -5.73 32.27
C LYS A 127 28.37 -4.48 32.50
N THR A 128 27.75 -3.31 32.66
CA THR A 128 28.48 -2.04 32.86
C THR A 128 29.33 -2.04 34.13
N GLU A 129 28.86 -2.71 35.19
CA GLU A 129 29.58 -2.81 36.46
C GLU A 129 30.76 -3.81 36.42
N ASN A 130 30.81 -4.72 35.43
CA ASN A 130 31.71 -5.87 35.44
C ASN A 130 32.60 -6.03 34.19
N TYR A 131 32.35 -5.27 33.11
CA TYR A 131 33.13 -5.31 31.88
C TYR A 131 33.76 -3.94 31.58
N PRO A 132 34.89 -3.90 30.85
CA PRO A 132 35.50 -2.64 30.41
C PRO A 132 34.53 -1.76 29.60
N PRO A 133 34.65 -0.42 29.65
CA PRO A 133 33.78 0.49 28.91
C PRO A 133 33.79 0.32 27.38
N ASP A 134 34.82 -0.32 26.82
CA ASP A 134 35.01 -0.60 25.39
C ASP A 134 34.71 -2.07 25.01
N ASP A 135 34.04 -2.83 25.88
CA ASP A 135 33.70 -4.23 25.62
C ASP A 135 32.54 -4.36 24.61
N PRO A 136 32.69 -5.15 23.52
CA PRO A 136 31.61 -5.42 22.56
C PRO A 136 30.32 -6.00 23.19
N GLN A 137 30.42 -6.63 24.35
CA GLN A 137 29.25 -7.13 25.09
C GLN A 137 28.39 -6.01 25.68
N LEU A 138 28.99 -4.83 25.95
CA LEU A 138 28.25 -3.61 26.28
C LEU A 138 27.54 -3.07 25.05
N ALA A 139 28.22 -3.01 23.90
CA ALA A 139 27.62 -2.56 22.64
C ALA A 139 26.38 -3.40 22.27
N LEU A 140 26.47 -4.72 22.35
CA LEU A 140 25.33 -5.63 22.12
C LEU A 140 24.16 -5.37 23.09
N ALA A 141 24.44 -5.16 24.38
CA ALA A 141 23.39 -4.88 25.36
C ALA A 141 22.72 -3.52 25.12
N MET A 142 23.51 -2.50 24.75
CA MET A 142 23.02 -1.18 24.36
C MET A 142 22.14 -1.26 23.10
N ASN A 143 22.55 -2.02 22.08
CA ASN A 143 21.78 -2.25 20.86
C ASN A 143 20.42 -2.88 21.14
N ASN A 144 20.39 -3.92 21.97
CA ASN A 144 19.14 -4.60 22.34
C ASN A 144 18.19 -3.65 23.10
N LEU A 145 18.72 -2.86 24.06
CA LEU A 145 17.92 -1.88 24.79
C LEU A 145 17.44 -0.73 23.89
N ALA A 146 18.29 -0.25 22.98
CA ALA A 146 17.93 0.79 22.01
C ALA A 146 16.77 0.34 21.11
N SER A 147 16.78 -0.91 20.66
CA SER A 147 15.67 -1.50 19.89
C SER A 147 14.35 -1.46 20.66
N VAL A 148 14.33 -1.89 21.93
CA VAL A 148 13.10 -1.85 22.74
C VAL A 148 12.65 -0.43 23.07
N TYR A 149 13.58 0.48 23.35
CA TYR A 149 13.26 1.90 23.52
C TYR A 149 12.66 2.51 22.26
N THR A 150 13.08 2.07 21.07
CA THR A 150 12.49 2.49 19.80
C THR A 150 11.02 2.07 19.68
N ASP A 151 10.69 0.84 20.07
CA ASP A 151 9.30 0.34 20.07
C ASP A 151 8.43 1.02 21.12
N LEU A 152 9.01 1.39 22.26
CA LEU A 152 8.34 2.18 23.31
C LEU A 152 8.20 3.67 22.96
N GLY A 153 8.80 4.14 21.87
CA GLY A 153 8.81 5.56 21.49
C GLY A 153 9.76 6.44 22.31
N ARG A 154 10.68 5.85 23.07
CA ARG A 154 11.76 6.52 23.82
C ARG A 154 12.94 6.83 22.91
N LEU A 155 12.69 7.54 21.81
CA LEU A 155 13.63 7.68 20.70
C LEU A 155 14.95 8.39 21.07
N PRO A 156 14.98 9.46 21.90
CA PRO A 156 16.23 10.09 22.31
C PRO A 156 17.14 9.16 23.11
N ALA A 157 16.57 8.35 24.00
CA ALA A 157 17.32 7.37 24.78
C ALA A 157 17.84 6.23 23.90
N ALA A 158 17.02 5.74 22.96
CA ALA A 158 17.43 4.75 21.97
C ALA A 158 18.62 5.24 21.13
N GLU A 159 18.54 6.47 20.62
CA GLU A 159 19.62 7.07 19.81
C GLU A 159 20.91 7.20 20.61
N ALA A 160 20.84 7.67 21.85
CA ALA A 160 22.01 7.82 22.71
C ALA A 160 22.72 6.48 22.98
N LEU A 161 21.95 5.41 23.21
CA LEU A 161 22.48 4.06 23.39
C LEU A 161 23.11 3.53 22.09
N GLN A 162 22.42 3.67 20.96
CA GLN A 162 22.90 3.17 19.68
C GLN A 162 24.17 3.90 19.20
N ARG A 163 24.28 5.22 19.44
CA ARG A 163 25.51 5.96 19.14
C ARG A 163 26.69 5.53 20.01
N LYS A 164 26.45 5.16 21.27
CA LYS A 164 27.50 4.61 22.15
C LYS A 164 27.95 3.23 21.68
N ALA A 165 27.01 2.34 21.34
CA ALA A 165 27.32 1.03 20.79
C ALA A 165 28.17 1.14 19.51
N LEU A 166 27.74 2.00 18.57
CA LEU A 166 28.48 2.29 17.34
C LEU A 166 29.91 2.76 17.63
N ALA A 167 30.10 3.63 18.63
CA ALA A 167 31.44 4.12 18.98
C ALA A 167 32.34 2.99 19.51
N ILE A 168 31.80 2.11 20.35
CA ILE A 168 32.52 0.94 20.90
C ILE A 168 32.94 0.01 19.75
N ASP A 169 32.01 -0.37 18.88
CA ASP A 169 32.30 -1.30 17.79
C ASP A 169 33.22 -0.70 16.73
N GLN A 170 33.12 0.61 16.45
CA GLN A 170 34.07 1.32 15.59
C GLN A 170 35.48 1.37 16.18
N GLN A 171 35.61 1.61 17.49
CA GLN A 171 36.91 1.63 18.16
C GLN A 171 37.55 0.23 18.16
N ARG A 172 36.74 -0.82 18.35
CA ARG A 172 37.25 -2.19 18.49
C ARG A 172 37.56 -2.87 17.16
N PHE A 173 36.65 -2.75 16.19
CA PHE A 173 36.69 -3.50 14.94
C PHE A 173 36.99 -2.64 13.71
N GLY A 174 37.02 -1.31 13.88
CA GLY A 174 37.21 -0.36 12.80
C GLY A 174 35.89 0.15 12.22
N SER A 175 35.97 1.31 11.58
CA SER A 175 34.81 2.05 11.06
C SER A 175 34.14 1.44 9.82
N ASP A 176 34.80 0.51 9.15
CA ASP A 176 34.31 -0.21 7.97
C ASP A 176 34.08 -1.70 8.28
N SER A 177 33.90 -2.05 9.56
CA SER A 177 33.57 -3.40 9.99
C SER A 177 32.08 -3.72 9.80
N LEU A 178 31.75 -5.01 9.68
CA LEU A 178 30.35 -5.46 9.60
C LEU A 178 29.55 -5.11 10.88
N ALA A 179 30.20 -5.12 12.05
CA ALA A 179 29.58 -4.67 13.31
C ALA A 179 29.16 -3.19 13.24
N ALA A 180 30.06 -2.33 12.75
CA ALA A 180 29.73 -0.92 12.52
C ALA A 180 28.60 -0.75 11.49
N ALA A 181 28.52 -1.60 10.45
CA ALA A 181 27.44 -1.56 9.48
C ALA A 181 26.07 -1.94 10.09
N ASP A 182 26.02 -2.94 10.98
CA ASP A 182 24.81 -3.32 11.71
C ASP A 182 24.34 -2.17 12.63
N ASP A 183 25.26 -1.53 13.33
CA ASP A 183 24.96 -0.37 14.18
C ASP A 183 24.46 0.83 13.39
N LEU A 184 25.04 1.08 12.21
CA LEU A 184 24.59 2.14 11.30
C LEU A 184 23.15 1.89 10.83
N ASN A 185 22.80 0.62 10.53
CA ASN A 185 21.44 0.24 10.16
C ASN A 185 20.44 0.42 11.32
N ASN A 186 20.80 -0.01 12.54
CA ASN A 186 19.96 0.20 13.72
C ASN A 186 19.77 1.69 14.04
N LEU A 187 20.85 2.49 13.94
CA LEU A 187 20.77 3.94 14.12
C LEU A 187 19.90 4.61 13.05
N ALA A 188 19.96 4.14 11.80
CA ALA A 188 19.09 4.62 10.74
C ALA A 188 17.60 4.35 11.03
N ALA A 189 17.27 3.18 11.58
CA ALA A 189 15.89 2.85 11.98
C ALA A 189 15.38 3.78 13.10
N ILE A 190 16.24 4.12 14.07
CA ILE A 190 15.91 5.08 15.14
C ILE A 190 15.69 6.47 14.53
N LEU A 191 16.60 6.94 13.69
CA LEU A 191 16.50 8.26 13.03
C LEU A 191 15.26 8.34 12.12
N GLN A 192 14.91 7.24 11.45
CA GLN A 192 13.65 7.14 10.71
C GLN A 192 12.43 7.33 11.63
N ALA A 193 12.41 6.68 12.79
CA ALA A 193 11.32 6.83 13.76
C ALA A 193 11.21 8.27 14.29
N ARG A 194 12.33 9.00 14.33
CA ARG A 194 12.41 10.44 14.64
C ARG A 194 12.15 11.36 13.45
N GLU A 195 11.79 10.80 12.29
CA GLU A 195 11.53 11.52 11.04
C GLU A 195 12.77 12.23 10.44
N ASP A 196 13.99 11.90 10.90
CA ASP A 196 15.25 12.34 10.27
C ASP A 196 15.68 11.40 9.14
N VAL A 197 14.90 11.46 8.05
CA VAL A 197 15.07 10.58 6.89
C VAL A 197 16.38 10.85 6.14
N VAL A 198 16.90 12.08 6.19
CA VAL A 198 18.14 12.45 5.48
C VAL A 198 19.34 11.78 6.13
N GLN A 199 19.50 11.88 7.45
CA GLN A 199 20.60 11.21 8.14
C GLN A 199 20.44 9.70 8.07
N ALA A 200 19.23 9.16 8.30
CA ALA A 200 18.96 7.72 8.22
C ALA A 200 19.42 7.13 6.88
N ARG A 201 19.09 7.80 5.76
CA ARG A 201 19.51 7.35 4.43
C ARG A 201 21.03 7.36 4.26
N THR A 202 21.72 8.39 4.73
CA THR A 202 23.18 8.47 4.67
C THR A 202 23.82 7.29 5.40
N LEU A 203 23.31 6.93 6.58
CA LEU A 203 23.81 5.78 7.34
C LEU A 203 23.55 4.45 6.61
N LEU A 204 22.36 4.27 6.02
CA LEU A 204 22.05 3.06 5.24
C LEU A 204 22.93 2.91 4.01
N HIS A 205 23.20 3.99 3.26
CA HIS A 205 24.14 3.93 2.15
C HIS A 205 25.53 3.49 2.61
N ARG A 206 26.02 4.04 3.73
CA ARG A 206 27.31 3.64 4.29
C ARG A 206 27.33 2.16 4.70
N ALA A 207 26.27 1.67 5.35
CA ALA A 207 26.14 0.27 5.71
C ALA A 207 26.13 -0.65 4.47
N ILE A 208 25.39 -0.27 3.41
CA ILE A 208 25.38 -1.00 2.12
C ILE A 208 26.78 -1.07 1.54
N THR A 209 27.51 0.05 1.47
CA THR A 209 28.88 0.08 0.94
C THR A 209 29.83 -0.85 1.71
N ILE A 210 29.72 -0.90 3.05
CA ILE A 210 30.53 -1.82 3.86
C ILE A 210 30.21 -3.28 3.52
N TYR A 211 28.92 -3.63 3.45
CA TYR A 211 28.49 -5.00 3.16
C TYR A 211 28.78 -5.44 1.71
N GLU A 212 28.74 -4.54 0.73
CA GLU A 212 29.13 -4.79 -0.66
C GLU A 212 30.65 -4.97 -0.82
N ALA A 213 31.45 -4.25 -0.02
CA ALA A 213 32.91 -4.36 -0.05
C ALA A 213 33.45 -5.61 0.66
N ALA A 214 32.67 -6.18 1.59
CA ALA A 214 33.05 -7.40 2.29
C ALA A 214 33.00 -8.62 1.33
N GLN A 215 34.09 -9.40 1.28
CA GLN A 215 34.22 -10.60 0.44
C GLN A 215 33.43 -11.82 0.97
N SER A 216 32.36 -11.59 1.72
CA SER A 216 31.51 -12.61 2.34
C SER A 216 30.12 -12.64 1.70
N ASP A 217 29.46 -13.80 1.76
CA ASP A 217 28.06 -13.91 1.37
C ASP A 217 27.17 -13.16 2.37
N ASN A 218 26.79 -11.93 2.01
CA ASN A 218 26.02 -11.02 2.85
C ASN A 218 24.58 -10.84 2.36
N HIS A 219 24.04 -11.76 1.55
CA HIS A 219 22.74 -11.56 0.89
C HIS A 219 21.62 -11.19 1.89
N ARG A 220 21.55 -11.80 3.08
CA ARG A 220 20.54 -11.45 4.10
C ARG A 220 20.65 -10.00 4.60
N HIS A 221 21.86 -9.53 4.91
CA HIS A 221 22.08 -8.17 5.41
C HIS A 221 21.80 -7.13 4.31
N LEU A 222 22.29 -7.37 3.09
CA LEU A 222 22.02 -6.51 1.93
C LEU A 222 20.53 -6.43 1.61
N ALA A 223 19.81 -7.57 1.68
CA ALA A 223 18.38 -7.61 1.44
C ALA A 223 17.63 -6.62 2.35
N GLY A 224 17.95 -6.68 3.64
CA GLY A 224 17.27 -5.84 4.59
C GLY A 224 17.69 -4.37 4.56
N LEU A 225 18.96 -4.07 4.26
CA LEU A 225 19.43 -2.70 4.08
C LEU A 225 18.72 -2.04 2.89
N HIS A 226 18.61 -2.78 1.79
CA HIS A 226 17.84 -2.36 0.63
C HIS A 226 16.34 -2.20 0.94
N ASN A 227 15.74 -3.08 1.76
CA ASN A 227 14.36 -2.89 2.21
C ASN A 227 14.18 -1.60 3.03
N ASN A 228 15.10 -1.30 3.95
CA ASN A 228 15.02 -0.12 4.81
C ASN A 228 15.21 1.17 4.02
N ILE A 229 16.19 1.20 3.11
CA ILE A 229 16.43 2.40 2.31
C ILE A 229 15.30 2.63 1.30
N ALA A 230 14.71 1.56 0.74
CA ALA A 230 13.53 1.66 -0.11
C ALA A 230 12.37 2.32 0.63
N LEU A 231 12.19 2.00 1.92
CA LEU A 231 11.17 2.62 2.75
C LEU A 231 11.42 4.11 2.99
N LEU A 232 12.67 4.52 3.22
CA LEU A 232 13.04 5.94 3.35
C LEU A 232 12.83 6.71 2.05
N GLU A 233 13.23 6.12 0.92
CA GLU A 233 13.03 6.69 -0.41
C GLU A 233 11.53 6.86 -0.69
N LYS A 234 10.71 5.84 -0.35
CA LYS A 234 9.25 5.93 -0.41
C LYS A 234 8.71 7.07 0.45
N LEU A 235 9.14 7.19 1.71
CA LEU A 235 8.71 8.26 2.62
C LEU A 235 9.02 9.66 2.05
N GLN A 236 10.07 9.80 1.23
CA GLN A 236 10.39 11.05 0.54
C GLN A 236 9.70 11.21 -0.82
N GLY A 237 8.78 10.32 -1.19
CA GLY A 237 8.12 10.32 -2.49
C GLY A 237 9.06 9.95 -3.64
N ARG A 238 10.18 9.27 -3.38
CA ARG A 238 11.13 8.82 -4.40
C ARG A 238 10.81 7.38 -4.82
N PHE A 239 9.72 7.24 -5.56
CA PHE A 239 9.16 5.93 -5.93
C PHE A 239 10.09 5.07 -6.80
N VAL A 240 10.80 5.68 -7.76
CA VAL A 240 11.71 4.95 -8.67
C VAL A 240 12.93 4.37 -7.92
N PRO A 241 13.68 5.17 -7.11
CA PRO A 241 14.72 4.61 -6.25
C PRO A 241 14.20 3.55 -5.26
N ALA A 242 13.02 3.78 -4.67
CA ALA A 242 12.40 2.81 -3.77
C ALA A 242 12.13 1.46 -4.47
N MET A 243 11.65 1.51 -5.72
CA MET A 243 11.38 0.31 -6.53
C MET A 243 12.64 -0.49 -6.83
N ASP A 244 13.74 0.18 -7.20
CA ASP A 244 15.03 -0.47 -7.45
C ASP A 244 15.53 -1.17 -6.17
N HIS A 245 15.50 -0.47 -5.05
CA HIS A 245 15.92 -1.04 -3.77
C HIS A 245 15.04 -2.20 -3.30
N TYR A 246 13.71 -2.13 -3.41
CA TYR A 246 12.87 -3.30 -3.08
C TYR A 246 13.12 -4.49 -4.01
N THR A 247 13.38 -4.24 -5.29
CA THR A 247 13.69 -5.29 -6.26
C THR A 247 15.01 -6.00 -5.91
N ARG A 248 16.04 -5.23 -5.56
CA ARG A 248 17.32 -5.78 -5.05
C ARG A 248 17.10 -6.55 -3.75
N ALA A 249 16.36 -5.97 -2.80
CA ALA A 249 16.04 -6.61 -1.53
C ALA A 249 15.40 -7.99 -1.73
N LEU A 250 14.42 -8.06 -2.63
CA LEU A 250 13.72 -9.29 -2.99
C LEU A 250 14.68 -10.29 -3.64
N GLY A 251 15.51 -9.85 -4.60
CA GLY A 251 16.50 -10.70 -5.26
C GLY A 251 17.50 -11.32 -4.29
N HIS A 252 18.05 -10.53 -3.37
CA HIS A 252 18.93 -11.04 -2.31
C HIS A 252 18.22 -12.06 -1.40
N MET A 253 16.99 -11.78 -0.97
CA MET A 253 16.29 -12.65 -0.02
C MET A 253 15.78 -13.95 -0.66
N VAL A 254 15.34 -13.91 -1.93
CA VAL A 254 14.96 -15.10 -2.70
C VAL A 254 16.18 -16.02 -2.88
N ALA A 255 17.38 -15.46 -3.14
CA ALA A 255 18.60 -16.25 -3.24
C ALA A 255 18.98 -16.98 -1.93
N VAL A 256 18.64 -16.41 -0.77
CA VAL A 256 18.92 -17.00 0.55
C VAL A 256 17.91 -18.09 0.93
N GLY A 257 16.62 -17.79 0.82
CA GLY A 257 15.56 -18.58 1.46
C GLY A 257 14.55 -19.20 0.50
N GLY A 258 14.64 -18.92 -0.80
CA GLY A 258 13.60 -19.26 -1.76
C GLY A 258 12.35 -18.39 -1.64
N ASP A 259 11.39 -18.64 -2.52
CA ASP A 259 10.23 -17.76 -2.74
C ASP A 259 9.21 -17.75 -1.58
N ASP A 260 9.10 -18.88 -0.87
CA ASP A 260 8.15 -19.07 0.24
C ASP A 260 8.69 -18.57 1.60
N HIS A 261 9.89 -17.99 1.64
CA HIS A 261 10.49 -17.51 2.88
C HIS A 261 9.72 -16.30 3.46
N LEU A 262 9.51 -16.25 4.77
CA LEU A 262 8.72 -15.18 5.40
C LEU A 262 9.36 -13.78 5.25
N ASP A 263 10.68 -13.69 5.13
CA ASP A 263 11.35 -12.41 4.79
C ASP A 263 11.01 -11.95 3.37
N VAL A 264 10.88 -12.87 2.40
CA VAL A 264 10.42 -12.56 1.03
C VAL A 264 8.97 -12.05 1.09
N ALA A 265 8.12 -12.71 1.87
CA ALA A 265 6.73 -12.27 2.08
C ALA A 265 6.66 -10.85 2.67
N CYS A 266 7.55 -10.51 3.60
CA CYS A 266 7.60 -9.18 4.19
C CYS A 266 8.04 -8.10 3.19
N ILE A 267 9.10 -8.37 2.43
CA ILE A 267 9.57 -7.46 1.36
C ILE A 267 8.48 -7.30 0.29
N ARG A 268 7.77 -8.36 -0.08
CA ARG A 268 6.61 -8.31 -0.99
C ARG A 268 5.50 -7.43 -0.44
N GLY A 269 5.17 -7.52 0.84
CA GLY A 269 4.19 -6.63 1.48
C GLY A 269 4.58 -5.17 1.39
N ASN A 270 5.87 -4.85 1.59
CA ASN A 270 6.39 -3.49 1.44
C ASN A 270 6.36 -2.99 0.01
N LEU A 271 6.80 -3.83 -0.93
CA LEU A 271 6.73 -3.54 -2.36
C LEU A 271 5.27 -3.36 -2.82
N ALA A 272 4.33 -4.16 -2.29
CA ALA A 272 2.91 -4.02 -2.58
C ALA A 272 2.37 -2.66 -2.13
N MET A 273 2.80 -2.16 -0.97
CA MET A 273 2.48 -0.80 -0.54
C MET A 273 3.07 0.26 -1.47
N LEU A 274 4.31 0.09 -1.93
CA LEU A 274 4.93 1.01 -2.89
C LEU A 274 4.16 1.02 -4.22
N GLU A 275 3.80 -0.15 -4.73
CA GLU A 275 3.01 -0.30 -5.97
C GLU A 275 1.65 0.35 -5.82
N ARG A 276 0.98 0.10 -4.69
CA ARG A 276 -0.27 0.78 -4.35
C ARG A 276 -0.07 2.30 -4.42
N ASP A 277 0.89 2.84 -3.66
CA ASP A 277 1.15 4.28 -3.55
C ASP A 277 1.69 4.91 -4.85
N SER A 278 2.19 4.09 -5.79
CA SER A 278 2.53 4.48 -7.16
C SER A 278 1.32 4.48 -8.10
N GLY A 279 0.17 4.02 -7.63
CA GLY A 279 -1.07 3.88 -8.39
C GLY A 279 -1.23 2.55 -9.12
N ASN A 280 -0.38 1.55 -8.87
CA ASN A 280 -0.40 0.24 -9.53
C ASN A 280 -1.17 -0.80 -8.70
N ALA A 281 -2.49 -0.62 -8.60
CA ALA A 281 -3.36 -1.40 -7.73
C ALA A 281 -3.34 -2.92 -8.00
N GLU A 282 -3.22 -3.34 -9.27
CA GLU A 282 -3.21 -4.77 -9.63
C GLU A 282 -1.91 -5.45 -9.19
N ALA A 283 -0.77 -4.83 -9.44
CA ALA A 283 0.53 -5.33 -8.97
C ALA A 283 0.57 -5.42 -7.44
N ALA A 284 0.06 -4.39 -6.76
CA ALA A 284 -0.07 -4.37 -5.30
C ALA A 284 -0.93 -5.54 -4.78
N GLU A 285 -2.09 -5.79 -5.39
CA GLU A 285 -2.99 -6.87 -4.96
C GLU A 285 -2.32 -8.25 -5.09
N THR A 286 -1.64 -8.50 -6.21
CA THR A 286 -0.89 -9.74 -6.42
C THR A 286 0.18 -9.95 -5.33
N LEU A 287 1.00 -8.94 -5.07
CA LEU A 287 2.06 -9.01 -4.07
C LEU A 287 1.51 -9.19 -2.65
N PHE A 288 0.41 -8.51 -2.28
CA PHE A 288 -0.25 -8.72 -1.00
C PHE A 288 -0.75 -10.16 -0.85
N ARG A 289 -1.39 -10.72 -1.88
CA ARG A 289 -1.90 -12.10 -1.82
C ARG A 289 -0.77 -13.11 -1.67
N GLN A 290 0.33 -12.93 -2.40
CA GLN A 290 1.53 -13.78 -2.27
C GLN A 290 2.10 -13.71 -0.84
N ALA A 291 2.23 -12.51 -0.28
CA ALA A 291 2.72 -12.32 1.08
C ALA A 291 1.81 -12.99 2.12
N ILE A 292 0.49 -12.76 2.04
CA ILE A 292 -0.49 -13.35 2.98
C ILE A 292 -0.51 -14.89 2.86
N SER A 293 -0.42 -15.43 1.63
CA SER A 293 -0.35 -16.87 1.40
C SER A 293 0.85 -17.50 2.12
N ALA A 294 2.03 -16.88 2.03
CA ALA A 294 3.23 -17.36 2.72
C ALA A 294 3.08 -17.32 4.25
N TYR A 295 2.54 -16.23 4.81
CA TYR A 295 2.27 -16.14 6.24
C TYR A 295 1.23 -17.16 6.73
N ARG A 296 0.18 -17.42 5.95
CA ARG A 296 -0.87 -18.40 6.31
C ARG A 296 -0.39 -19.85 6.26
N GLN A 297 0.69 -20.14 5.52
CA GLN A 297 1.32 -21.46 5.57
C GLN A 297 2.12 -21.67 6.87
N GLN A 298 2.44 -20.60 7.60
CA GLN A 298 3.18 -20.64 8.87
C GLN A 298 2.51 -19.74 9.93
N PRO A 299 1.27 -20.04 10.35
CA PRO A 299 0.42 -19.10 11.11
C PRO A 299 1.02 -18.62 12.44
N GLN A 300 1.91 -19.43 13.04
CA GLN A 300 2.49 -19.17 14.36
C GLN A 300 3.85 -18.44 14.29
N ALA A 301 4.46 -18.30 13.10
CA ALA A 301 5.84 -17.89 13.02
C ALA A 301 6.04 -16.37 13.17
N ARG A 302 5.11 -15.54 12.67
CA ARG A 302 5.26 -14.07 12.54
C ARG A 302 3.93 -13.29 12.52
N PRO A 303 3.20 -13.26 13.64
CA PRO A 303 1.88 -12.64 13.68
C PRO A 303 1.89 -11.12 13.44
N ALA A 304 2.89 -10.39 13.93
CA ALA A 304 2.93 -8.92 13.81
C ALA A 304 3.12 -8.45 12.35
N GLU A 305 4.01 -9.10 11.61
CA GLU A 305 4.31 -8.79 10.22
C GLU A 305 3.12 -9.12 9.32
N MET A 306 2.45 -10.25 9.60
CA MET A 306 1.19 -10.60 8.95
C MET A 306 0.13 -9.51 9.16
N ALA A 307 -0.03 -8.98 10.38
CA ALA A 307 -0.95 -7.87 10.65
C ALA A 307 -0.63 -6.62 9.81
N GLY A 308 0.66 -6.33 9.58
CA GLY A 308 1.09 -5.25 8.71
C GLY A 308 0.72 -5.46 7.23
N VAL A 309 0.93 -6.67 6.70
CA VAL A 309 0.52 -7.03 5.33
C VAL A 309 -1.00 -6.96 5.18
N LEU A 310 -1.75 -7.49 6.16
CA LEU A 310 -3.21 -7.42 6.18
C LEU A 310 -3.71 -5.97 6.19
N ASN A 311 -3.09 -5.09 6.99
CA ASN A 311 -3.43 -3.66 7.01
C ASN A 311 -3.20 -2.98 5.66
N GLY A 312 -2.05 -3.26 5.01
CA GLY A 312 -1.75 -2.74 3.68
C GLY A 312 -2.73 -3.24 2.62
N PHE A 313 -3.07 -4.52 2.65
CA PHE A 313 -4.04 -5.09 1.72
C PHE A 313 -5.45 -4.54 1.96
N ALA A 314 -5.88 -4.41 3.21
CA ALA A 314 -7.14 -3.77 3.57
C ALA A 314 -7.23 -2.32 3.06
N SER A 315 -6.11 -1.59 3.10
CA SER A 315 -6.00 -0.23 2.55
C SER A 315 -6.21 -0.22 1.03
N LEU A 316 -5.56 -1.15 0.31
CA LEU A 316 -5.79 -1.33 -1.12
C LEU A 316 -7.26 -1.66 -1.43
N LEU A 317 -7.86 -2.58 -0.68
CA LEU A 317 -9.27 -2.95 -0.84
C LEU A 317 -10.20 -1.77 -0.55
N ARG A 318 -9.92 -0.95 0.47
CA ARG A 318 -10.62 0.30 0.75
C ARG A 318 -10.54 1.25 -0.44
N ASP A 319 -9.35 1.42 -1.03
CA ASP A 319 -9.18 2.25 -2.24
C ASP A 319 -9.92 1.67 -3.44
N GLN A 320 -10.03 0.37 -3.53
CA GLN A 320 -10.89 -0.23 -4.53
C GLN A 320 -12.37 -0.08 -4.16
N ASN A 321 -12.80 0.47 -3.01
CA ASN A 321 -14.17 0.47 -2.48
C ASN A 321 -14.72 -0.92 -2.12
N ARG A 322 -13.87 -1.91 -1.88
CA ARG A 322 -14.23 -3.26 -1.41
C ARG A 322 -14.33 -3.26 0.11
N PHE A 323 -15.27 -2.47 0.63
CA PHE A 323 -15.31 -2.10 2.05
C PHE A 323 -15.55 -3.29 3.00
N SER A 324 -16.39 -4.24 2.61
CA SER A 324 -16.65 -5.44 3.42
C SER A 324 -15.39 -6.29 3.60
N GLU A 325 -14.64 -6.48 2.51
CA GLU A 325 -13.38 -7.23 2.52
C GLU A 325 -12.31 -6.47 3.31
N ALA A 326 -12.15 -5.17 3.07
CA ALA A 326 -11.24 -4.32 3.84
C ALA A 326 -11.53 -4.40 5.36
N ARG A 327 -12.81 -4.33 5.75
CA ARG A 327 -13.22 -4.40 7.16
C ARG A 327 -12.81 -5.71 7.83
N THR A 328 -12.98 -6.83 7.14
CA THR A 328 -12.58 -8.15 7.65
C THR A 328 -11.07 -8.20 7.91
N LEU A 329 -10.26 -7.75 6.95
CA LEU A 329 -8.80 -7.75 7.10
C LEU A 329 -8.31 -6.81 8.20
N TYR A 330 -8.87 -5.60 8.30
CA TYR A 330 -8.50 -4.70 9.40
C TYR A 330 -8.85 -5.26 10.77
N ARG A 331 -9.99 -5.96 10.91
CA ARG A 331 -10.38 -6.61 12.18
C ARG A 331 -9.44 -7.76 12.54
N GLU A 332 -9.04 -8.56 11.56
CA GLU A 332 -8.05 -9.62 11.76
C GLU A 332 -6.69 -9.02 12.18
N ALA A 333 -6.21 -8.01 11.46
CA ALA A 333 -4.97 -7.31 11.79
C ALA A 333 -4.99 -6.68 13.19
N LEU A 334 -6.11 -6.04 13.57
CA LEU A 334 -6.30 -5.47 14.90
C LEU A 334 -6.33 -6.55 16.00
N ALA A 335 -7.02 -7.66 15.76
CA ALA A 335 -7.07 -8.77 16.72
C ALA A 335 -5.68 -9.41 16.91
N ILE A 336 -4.88 -9.50 15.85
CA ILE A 336 -3.49 -9.94 15.95
C ILE A 336 -2.68 -8.93 16.76
N GLN A 337 -2.78 -7.64 16.44
CA GLN A 337 -2.03 -6.56 17.11
C GLN A 337 -2.34 -6.47 18.61
N ASP A 338 -3.62 -6.58 18.99
CA ASP A 338 -4.08 -6.55 20.37
C ASP A 338 -3.53 -7.75 21.17
N ARG A 339 -3.41 -8.92 20.52
CA ARG A 339 -2.83 -10.13 21.14
C ARG A 339 -1.31 -10.09 21.25
N THR A 340 -0.62 -9.40 20.34
CA THR A 340 0.85 -9.35 20.30
C THR A 340 1.43 -8.20 21.12
N THR A 341 1.04 -6.96 20.85
CA THR A 341 1.71 -5.77 21.44
C THR A 341 0.85 -4.99 22.44
N GLY A 342 -0.42 -5.36 22.58
CA GLY A 342 -1.37 -4.68 23.47
C GLY A 342 -1.95 -3.37 22.91
N PRO A 343 -2.82 -2.71 23.70
CA PRO A 343 -3.72 -1.66 23.21
C PRO A 343 -3.09 -0.26 23.05
N ASP A 344 -1.88 -0.01 23.56
CA ASP A 344 -1.26 1.32 23.53
C ASP A 344 -0.09 1.42 22.53
N HIS A 345 0.15 0.35 21.75
CA HIS A 345 1.27 0.31 20.82
C HIS A 345 1.02 1.16 19.56
N ARG A 346 2.08 1.80 19.04
CA ARG A 346 2.04 2.70 17.86
C ARG A 346 1.40 2.09 16.61
N ASN A 347 1.59 0.79 16.40
CA ASN A 347 1.01 0.05 15.28
C ASN A 347 -0.51 -0.07 15.37
N ARG A 348 -1.07 -0.08 16.59
CA ARG A 348 -2.51 -0.04 16.79
C ARG A 348 -3.11 1.32 16.44
N ALA A 349 -2.37 2.41 16.65
CA ALA A 349 -2.77 3.74 16.21
C ALA A 349 -2.87 3.81 14.67
N ALA A 350 -1.90 3.20 13.96
CA ALA A 350 -1.93 3.08 12.50
C ALA A 350 -3.17 2.33 12.00
N LEU A 351 -3.44 1.15 12.56
CA LEU A 351 -4.64 0.37 12.26
C LEU A 351 -5.93 1.14 12.57
N SER A 352 -5.96 1.85 13.71
CA SER A 352 -7.11 2.66 14.11
C SER A 352 -7.35 3.81 13.13
N ASN A 353 -6.31 4.54 12.71
CA ASN A 353 -6.44 5.57 11.68
C ASN A 353 -7.02 4.99 10.37
N ASN A 354 -6.48 3.86 9.92
CA ASN A 354 -6.87 3.26 8.65
C ASN A 354 -8.32 2.70 8.69
N LEU A 355 -8.73 2.15 9.84
CA LEU A 355 -10.12 1.81 10.12
C LEU A 355 -11.02 3.06 10.14
N GLY A 356 -10.57 4.16 10.74
CA GLY A 356 -11.29 5.43 10.70
C GLY A 356 -11.51 5.95 9.28
N GLU A 357 -10.51 5.80 8.40
CA GLU A 357 -10.64 6.12 6.98
C GLU A 357 -11.65 5.22 6.25
N LEU A 358 -11.66 3.93 6.56
CA LEU A 358 -12.66 2.99 6.03
C LEU A 358 -14.08 3.40 6.47
N GLU A 359 -14.29 3.65 7.76
CA GLU A 359 -15.59 4.06 8.28
C GLU A 359 -16.03 5.42 7.71
N LEU A 360 -15.09 6.35 7.53
CA LEU A 360 -15.34 7.61 6.83
C LEU A 360 -15.73 7.37 5.37
N ALA A 361 -15.08 6.46 4.65
CA ALA A 361 -15.42 6.10 3.28
C ALA A 361 -16.83 5.49 3.17
N MET A 362 -17.24 4.72 4.18
CA MET A 362 -18.57 4.13 4.29
C MET A 362 -19.66 5.13 4.74
N GLY A 363 -19.26 6.31 5.25
CA GLY A 363 -20.17 7.34 5.76
C GLY A 363 -20.51 7.20 7.25
N ASN A 364 -19.86 6.28 7.97
CA ASN A 364 -20.05 6.06 9.40
C ASN A 364 -19.23 7.08 10.20
N LEU A 365 -19.69 8.34 10.21
CA LEU A 365 -18.92 9.47 10.73
C LEU A 365 -18.63 9.41 12.24
N ALA A 366 -19.44 8.71 13.04
CA ALA A 366 -19.22 8.56 14.48
C ALA A 366 -18.09 7.57 14.76
N ASP A 367 -18.15 6.40 14.12
CA ASP A 367 -17.11 5.37 14.24
C ASP A 367 -15.76 5.87 13.72
N ALA A 368 -15.77 6.61 12.61
CA ALA A 368 -14.57 7.25 12.09
C ALA A 368 -13.91 8.21 13.10
N GLU A 369 -14.70 9.05 13.77
CA GLU A 369 -14.20 9.98 14.78
C GLU A 369 -13.64 9.25 16.00
N SER A 370 -14.30 8.18 16.45
CA SER A 370 -13.81 7.33 17.53
C SER A 370 -12.43 6.76 17.21
N HIS A 371 -12.29 6.17 16.01
CA HIS A 371 -11.04 5.59 15.53
C HIS A 371 -9.92 6.63 15.38
N PHE A 372 -10.20 7.80 14.79
CA PHE A 372 -9.21 8.88 14.69
C PHE A 372 -8.79 9.43 16.06
N SER A 373 -9.73 9.58 16.99
CA SER A 373 -9.44 10.06 18.35
C SER A 373 -8.57 9.07 19.13
N GLN A 374 -8.82 7.78 18.96
CA GLN A 374 -8.00 6.72 19.54
C GLN A 374 -6.58 6.73 18.97
N ALA A 375 -6.44 6.85 17.64
CA ALA A 375 -5.13 6.94 17.00
C ALA A 375 -4.34 8.17 17.50
N LEU A 376 -5.00 9.32 17.56
CA LEU A 376 -4.40 10.56 18.05
C LEU A 376 -3.95 10.46 19.51
N LYS A 377 -4.77 9.86 20.38
CA LYS A 377 -4.44 9.64 21.79
C LYS A 377 -3.16 8.80 21.94
N ILE A 378 -3.03 7.72 21.16
CA ILE A 378 -1.87 6.84 21.23
C ILE A 378 -0.61 7.56 20.73
N TRP A 379 -0.68 8.26 19.59
CA TRP A 379 0.49 8.98 19.05
C TRP A 379 0.93 10.15 19.93
N GLN A 380 -0.01 10.90 20.52
CA GLN A 380 0.30 12.02 21.40
C GLN A 380 0.85 11.60 22.78
N ALA A 381 0.60 10.37 23.21
CA ALA A 381 1.09 9.85 24.49
C ALA A 381 2.57 9.40 24.44
N GLN A 382 3.20 9.42 23.27
CA GLN A 382 4.61 9.05 23.11
C GLN A 382 5.54 10.17 23.63
N GLU A 383 6.77 9.79 24.04
CA GLU A 383 7.77 10.75 24.53
C GLU A 383 8.26 11.69 23.41
N ASP A 384 8.41 11.16 22.20
CA ASP A 384 8.69 11.91 20.97
C ASP A 384 7.53 11.70 19.97
N PRO A 385 6.42 12.48 20.08
CA PRO A 385 5.24 12.28 19.25
C PRO A 385 5.54 12.46 17.76
N PRO A 386 5.21 11.49 16.90
CA PRO A 386 5.54 11.57 15.49
C PRO A 386 4.63 12.58 14.76
N GLU A 387 5.20 13.71 14.36
CA GLU A 387 4.48 14.83 13.76
C GLU A 387 3.80 14.44 12.44
N LEU A 388 4.44 13.58 11.64
CA LEU A 388 3.91 13.07 10.37
C LEU A 388 2.58 12.34 10.55
N TRP A 389 2.51 11.43 11.54
CA TRP A 389 1.32 10.60 11.75
C TRP A 389 0.19 11.39 12.41
N ILE A 390 0.54 12.30 13.33
CA ILE A 390 -0.42 13.23 13.91
C ILE A 390 -1.01 14.12 12.80
N ALA A 391 -0.19 14.62 11.86
CA ALA A 391 -0.66 15.39 10.72
C ALA A 391 -1.65 14.59 9.84
N ALA A 392 -1.39 13.30 9.62
CA ALA A 392 -2.28 12.42 8.88
C ALA A 392 -3.67 12.31 9.54
N VAL A 393 -3.72 12.14 10.87
CA VAL A 393 -5.01 12.15 11.60
C VAL A 393 -5.70 13.48 11.50
N HIS A 394 -4.96 14.58 11.65
CA HIS A 394 -5.54 15.92 11.51
C HIS A 394 -6.11 16.14 10.10
N ASN A 395 -5.45 15.67 9.06
CA ASN A 395 -6.01 15.71 7.71
C ASN A 395 -7.34 14.94 7.60
N ASN A 396 -7.39 13.74 8.19
CA ASN A 396 -8.58 12.90 8.18
C ASN A 396 -9.73 13.46 9.02
N LEU A 397 -9.44 14.03 10.19
CA LEU A 397 -10.40 14.79 11.00
C LEU A 397 -10.90 16.04 10.26
N GLY A 398 -10.03 16.69 9.48
CA GLY A 398 -10.40 17.78 8.58
C GLY A 398 -11.45 17.35 7.56
N LEU A 399 -11.23 16.22 6.90
CA LEU A 399 -12.20 15.65 5.95
C LEU A 399 -13.51 15.24 6.64
N LEU A 400 -13.42 14.59 7.81
CA LEU A 400 -14.58 14.16 8.60
C LEU A 400 -15.45 15.37 9.01
N THR A 401 -14.83 16.41 9.55
CA THR A 401 -15.53 17.62 9.99
C THR A 401 -16.11 18.40 8.81
N ALA A 402 -15.45 18.41 7.65
CA ALA A 402 -16.01 18.96 6.42
C ALA A 402 -17.28 18.20 5.99
N ARG A 403 -17.28 16.86 6.05
CA ARG A 403 -18.47 16.05 5.74
C ARG A 403 -19.63 16.26 6.72
N ARG A 404 -19.34 16.64 7.96
CA ARG A 404 -20.36 17.08 8.94
C ARG A 404 -20.87 18.51 8.70
N GLY A 405 -20.39 19.20 7.66
CA GLY A 405 -20.77 20.57 7.34
C GLY A 405 -20.04 21.63 8.17
N ASN A 406 -19.04 21.27 8.98
CA ASN A 406 -18.29 22.23 9.79
C ASN A 406 -16.97 22.63 9.12
N GLY A 407 -17.07 23.48 8.10
CA GLY A 407 -15.90 23.94 7.32
C GLY A 407 -14.85 24.70 8.14
N ARG A 408 -15.23 25.40 9.22
CA ARG A 408 -14.28 26.13 10.08
C ARG A 408 -13.43 25.19 10.93
N LYS A 409 -14.04 24.15 11.53
CA LYS A 409 -13.28 23.11 12.25
C LYS A 409 -12.42 22.31 11.28
N ALA A 410 -12.93 22.01 10.09
CA ALA A 410 -12.16 21.33 9.05
C ALA A 410 -10.89 22.08 8.67
N GLU A 411 -11.01 23.38 8.42
CA GLU A 411 -9.87 24.25 8.15
C GLU A 411 -8.87 24.26 9.31
N THR A 412 -9.34 24.30 10.55
CA THR A 412 -8.47 24.27 11.74
C THR A 412 -7.61 23.01 11.78
N HIS A 413 -8.23 21.85 11.55
CA HIS A 413 -7.51 20.58 11.50
C HIS A 413 -6.52 20.53 10.33
N LEU A 414 -6.92 20.95 9.13
CA LEU A 414 -6.08 20.93 7.93
C LEU A 414 -4.89 21.90 8.01
N ARG A 415 -5.09 23.10 8.54
CA ARG A 415 -3.97 24.03 8.82
C ARG A 415 -3.06 23.50 9.94
N GLY A 416 -3.62 22.76 10.91
CA GLY A 416 -2.84 22.02 11.91
C GLY A 416 -1.93 20.97 11.24
N ALA A 417 -2.48 20.16 10.34
CA ALA A 417 -1.71 19.18 9.58
C ALA A 417 -0.59 19.83 8.73
N LEU A 418 -0.86 20.97 8.09
CA LEU A 418 0.18 21.74 7.37
C LEU A 418 1.31 22.23 8.28
N ARG A 419 1.00 22.65 9.51
CA ARG A 419 2.04 23.09 10.46
C ARG A 419 2.93 21.93 10.92
N LEU A 420 2.32 20.78 11.21
CA LEU A 420 3.03 19.58 11.63
C LEU A 420 3.92 19.00 10.51
N THR A 421 3.54 19.19 9.25
CA THR A 421 4.33 18.72 8.10
C THR A 421 5.42 19.70 7.65
N ALA A 422 5.58 20.86 8.31
CA ALA A 422 6.52 21.90 7.90
C ALA A 422 7.99 21.45 7.90
N ARG A 423 8.36 20.49 8.77
CA ARG A 423 9.74 19.97 8.87
C ARG A 423 10.13 19.00 7.75
N LEU A 424 9.16 18.48 7.01
CA LEU A 424 9.36 17.47 5.97
C LEU A 424 9.88 18.04 4.65
N GLY A 425 9.96 19.36 4.55
CA GLY A 425 10.29 20.08 3.33
C GLY A 425 9.06 20.36 2.45
N ASP A 426 9.19 21.36 1.59
CA ASP A 426 8.07 21.88 0.79
C ASP A 426 7.52 20.91 -0.27
N ASP A 427 8.25 19.83 -0.55
CA ASP A 427 7.96 18.87 -1.60
C ASP A 427 7.51 17.50 -1.08
N HIS A 428 7.28 17.36 0.22
CA HIS A 428 6.85 16.09 0.80
C HIS A 428 5.49 15.65 0.23
N TYR A 429 5.38 14.40 -0.25
CA TYR A 429 4.20 13.92 -0.98
C TYR A 429 2.90 13.97 -0.16
N GLN A 430 2.98 13.87 1.17
CA GLN A 430 1.80 14.01 2.05
C GLN A 430 1.14 15.40 2.01
N LEU A 431 1.89 16.45 1.64
CA LEU A 431 1.32 17.80 1.47
C LEU A 431 0.25 17.83 0.39
N ILE A 432 0.33 16.95 -0.62
CA ILE A 432 -0.60 16.91 -1.75
C ILE A 432 -2.05 16.76 -1.27
N ASP A 433 -2.29 15.82 -0.35
CA ASP A 433 -3.63 15.52 0.14
C ASP A 433 -4.14 16.57 1.12
N ILE A 434 -3.26 17.08 1.99
CA ILE A 434 -3.61 18.14 2.93
C ILE A 434 -4.01 19.41 2.17
N LEU A 435 -3.23 19.79 1.16
CA LEU A 435 -3.50 20.96 0.32
C LEU A 435 -4.78 20.78 -0.50
N ALA A 436 -5.01 19.59 -1.08
CA ALA A 436 -6.24 19.30 -1.83
C ALA A 436 -7.49 19.30 -0.94
N ASN A 437 -7.38 18.87 0.31
CA ASN A 437 -8.49 18.92 1.27
C ASN A 437 -8.77 20.33 1.74
N LEU A 438 -7.71 21.10 2.03
CA LEU A 438 -7.86 22.50 2.38
C LEU A 438 -8.46 23.28 1.21
N SER A 439 -8.04 23.02 -0.02
CA SER A 439 -8.58 23.70 -1.20
C SER A 439 -10.07 23.42 -1.40
N ALA A 440 -10.53 22.20 -1.13
CA ALA A 440 -11.95 21.86 -1.15
C ALA A 440 -12.73 22.63 -0.08
N VAL A 441 -12.23 22.67 1.15
CA VAL A 441 -12.86 23.44 2.25
C VAL A 441 -12.93 24.93 1.93
N ARG A 442 -11.84 25.52 1.43
CA ARG A 442 -11.78 26.95 1.06
C ARG A 442 -12.72 27.28 -0.10
N ARG A 443 -12.80 26.40 -1.11
CA ARG A 443 -13.78 26.53 -2.21
C ARG A 443 -15.21 26.52 -1.69
N ASP A 444 -15.55 25.59 -0.81
CA ASP A 444 -16.91 25.46 -0.26
C ASP A 444 -17.27 26.66 0.66
N GLN A 445 -16.27 27.36 1.20
CA GLN A 445 -16.41 28.64 1.90
C GLN A 445 -16.49 29.87 0.96
N GLY A 446 -16.35 29.68 -0.36
CA GLY A 446 -16.40 30.74 -1.37
C GLY A 446 -15.05 31.37 -1.74
N ASP A 447 -13.93 30.92 -1.15
CA ASP A 447 -12.59 31.41 -1.46
C ASP A 447 -11.94 30.61 -2.60
N ALA A 448 -12.42 30.88 -3.82
CA ALA A 448 -11.94 30.22 -5.02
C ALA A 448 -10.48 30.59 -5.37
N ALA A 449 -10.00 31.76 -4.93
CA ALA A 449 -8.65 32.22 -5.20
C ALA A 449 -7.61 31.47 -4.37
N GLU A 450 -7.86 31.30 -3.05
CA GLU A 450 -6.99 30.46 -2.22
C GLU A 450 -7.08 28.99 -2.63
N SER A 451 -8.27 28.50 -2.99
CA SER A 451 -8.46 27.14 -3.49
C SER A 451 -7.56 26.85 -4.71
N ALA A 452 -7.52 27.76 -5.68
CA ALA A 452 -6.66 27.63 -6.87
C ALA A 452 -5.18 27.55 -6.48
N ARG A 453 -4.69 28.47 -5.63
CA ARG A 453 -3.29 28.49 -5.16
C ARG A 453 -2.91 27.19 -4.45
N LEU A 454 -3.80 26.66 -3.61
CA LEU A 454 -3.57 25.41 -2.89
C LEU A 454 -3.50 24.21 -3.84
N LEU A 455 -4.40 24.13 -4.83
CA LEU A 455 -4.38 23.08 -5.85
C LEU A 455 -3.15 23.19 -6.77
N ASP A 456 -2.74 24.39 -7.16
CA ASP A 456 -1.52 24.61 -7.96
C ASP A 456 -0.28 24.16 -7.18
N ARG A 457 -0.19 24.48 -5.89
CA ARG A 457 0.89 23.98 -5.02
C ARG A 457 0.86 22.45 -4.93
N ALA A 458 -0.31 21.86 -4.69
CA ALA A 458 -0.46 20.41 -4.64
C ALA A 458 -0.06 19.74 -5.96
N LEU A 459 -0.43 20.32 -7.10
CA LEU A 459 -0.08 19.83 -8.43
C LEU A 459 1.42 19.96 -8.71
N ALA A 460 2.05 21.06 -8.29
CA ALA A 460 3.49 21.26 -8.45
C ALA A 460 4.28 20.19 -7.69
N ILE A 461 3.91 19.93 -6.43
CA ILE A 461 4.49 18.85 -5.62
C ILE A 461 4.25 17.50 -6.30
N ALA A 462 2.99 17.20 -6.65
CA ALA A 462 2.62 15.94 -7.30
C ALA A 462 3.36 15.70 -8.62
N THR A 463 3.65 16.76 -9.39
CA THR A 463 4.40 16.67 -10.65
C THR A 463 5.86 16.30 -10.43
N ARG A 464 6.44 16.77 -9.31
CA ARG A 464 7.84 16.50 -8.97
C ARG A 464 8.04 15.11 -8.37
N VAL A 465 7.12 14.66 -7.51
CA VAL A 465 7.33 13.46 -6.69
C VAL A 465 6.55 12.23 -7.16
N LEU A 466 5.38 12.38 -7.81
CA LEU A 466 4.58 11.23 -8.22
C LEU A 466 4.91 10.78 -9.65
N PRO A 467 5.18 9.48 -9.87
CA PRO A 467 5.54 8.96 -11.19
C PRO A 467 4.37 9.13 -12.18
N PRO A 468 4.56 9.68 -13.39
CA PRO A 468 3.50 9.67 -14.40
C PRO A 468 3.23 8.23 -14.88
N PRO A 469 1.97 7.83 -15.14
CA PRO A 469 0.72 8.58 -15.02
C PRO A 469 -0.05 8.30 -13.69
N HIS A 470 0.39 8.92 -12.59
CA HIS A 470 -0.23 8.78 -11.27
C HIS A 470 -1.69 9.27 -11.21
N PRO A 471 -2.64 8.51 -10.61
CA PRO A 471 -4.05 8.91 -10.48
C PRO A 471 -4.25 10.26 -9.78
N ARG A 472 -3.46 10.54 -8.73
CA ARG A 472 -3.59 11.78 -7.95
C ARG A 472 -3.28 13.02 -8.78
N ARG A 473 -2.33 12.96 -9.72
CA ARG A 473 -2.03 14.07 -10.64
C ARG A 473 -3.24 14.36 -11.54
N ILE A 474 -3.88 13.30 -12.05
CA ILE A 474 -5.10 13.39 -12.86
C ILE A 474 -6.24 14.05 -12.06
N GLU A 475 -6.45 13.65 -10.80
CA GLU A 475 -7.50 14.21 -9.93
C GLU A 475 -7.29 15.70 -9.64
N LEU A 476 -6.05 16.11 -9.37
CA LEU A 476 -5.71 17.52 -9.12
C LEU A 476 -5.95 18.38 -10.37
N LEU A 477 -5.50 17.92 -11.53
CA LEU A 477 -5.73 18.59 -12.82
C LEU A 477 -7.23 18.71 -13.14
N ASN A 478 -8.01 17.65 -12.90
CA ASN A 478 -9.45 17.68 -13.08
C ASN A 478 -10.14 18.65 -12.09
N SER A 479 -9.64 18.74 -10.86
CA SER A 479 -10.15 19.68 -9.85
C SER A 479 -9.85 21.14 -10.20
N LEU A 480 -8.64 21.43 -10.68
CA LEU A 480 -8.26 22.75 -11.22
C LEU A 480 -9.11 23.12 -12.44
N ALA A 481 -9.27 22.20 -13.39
CA ALA A 481 -10.11 22.43 -14.56
C ALA A 481 -11.55 22.78 -14.14
N ALA A 482 -12.15 22.00 -13.22
CA ALA A 482 -13.49 22.27 -12.72
C ALA A 482 -13.58 23.63 -12.00
N LEU A 483 -12.58 24.01 -11.20
CA LEU A 483 -12.53 25.31 -10.53
C LEU A 483 -12.50 26.46 -11.55
N HIS A 484 -11.66 26.38 -12.58
CA HIS A 484 -11.59 27.40 -13.61
C HIS A 484 -12.87 27.48 -14.47
N VAL A 485 -13.57 26.36 -14.69
CA VAL A 485 -14.91 26.38 -15.30
C VAL A 485 -15.89 27.20 -14.44
N THR A 486 -15.87 27.03 -13.11
CA THR A 486 -16.74 27.83 -12.22
C THR A 486 -16.38 29.32 -12.21
N GLN A 487 -15.10 29.65 -12.39
CA GLN A 487 -14.61 31.03 -12.53
C GLN A 487 -14.83 31.62 -13.92
N LYS A 488 -15.38 30.84 -14.86
CA LYS A 488 -15.56 31.19 -16.28
C LYS A 488 -14.26 31.42 -17.06
N ASP A 489 -13.12 30.98 -16.53
CA ASP A 489 -11.85 30.95 -17.26
C ASP A 489 -11.72 29.63 -18.04
N LEU A 490 -12.37 29.58 -19.20
CA LEU A 490 -12.35 28.37 -20.03
C LEU A 490 -10.96 28.10 -20.65
N SER A 491 -10.07 29.10 -20.73
CA SER A 491 -8.72 28.91 -21.27
C SER A 491 -7.83 28.15 -20.28
N ALA A 492 -7.84 28.54 -19.01
CA ALA A 492 -7.17 27.79 -17.96
C ALA A 492 -7.77 26.39 -17.80
N ALA A 493 -9.11 26.29 -17.81
CA ALA A 493 -9.79 25.00 -17.76
C ALA A 493 -9.39 24.07 -18.92
N ASP A 494 -9.27 24.59 -20.15
CA ASP A 494 -8.85 23.83 -21.34
C ASP A 494 -7.46 23.22 -21.13
N ARG A 495 -6.52 24.03 -20.63
CA ARG A 495 -5.14 23.62 -20.36
C ARG A 495 -5.06 22.46 -19.37
N TYR A 496 -5.67 22.61 -18.19
CA TYR A 496 -5.64 21.58 -17.15
C TYR A 496 -6.40 20.32 -17.55
N SER A 497 -7.57 20.47 -18.20
CA SER A 497 -8.37 19.33 -18.66
C SER A 497 -7.66 18.53 -19.76
N ARG A 498 -6.96 19.21 -20.69
CA ARG A 498 -6.13 18.55 -21.72
C ARG A 498 -4.97 17.78 -21.11
N GLN A 499 -4.28 18.35 -20.11
CA GLN A 499 -3.22 17.65 -19.38
C GLN A 499 -3.77 16.41 -18.65
N ALA A 500 -4.93 16.53 -17.99
CA ALA A 500 -5.58 15.41 -17.33
C ALA A 500 -5.91 14.28 -18.32
N ALA A 501 -6.52 14.60 -19.46
CA ALA A 501 -6.86 13.64 -20.51
C ALA A 501 -5.61 12.94 -21.10
N THR A 502 -4.49 13.67 -21.22
CA THR A 502 -3.21 13.11 -21.68
C THR A 502 -2.68 12.06 -20.71
N LEU A 503 -2.66 12.36 -19.41
CA LEU A 503 -2.25 11.41 -18.38
C LEU A 503 -3.22 10.22 -18.29
N VAL A 504 -4.53 10.45 -18.45
CA VAL A 504 -5.51 9.35 -18.53
C VAL A 504 -5.19 8.42 -19.70
N ARG A 505 -4.89 8.98 -20.88
CA ARG A 505 -4.51 8.20 -22.06
C ARG A 505 -3.26 7.37 -21.81
N GLU A 506 -2.20 7.98 -21.30
CA GLU A 506 -0.97 7.25 -20.92
C GLU A 506 -1.30 6.11 -19.96
N ARG A 507 -2.09 6.38 -18.92
CA ARG A 507 -2.48 5.36 -17.94
C ARG A 507 -3.25 4.19 -18.54
N LEU A 508 -4.14 4.45 -19.50
CA LEU A 508 -4.90 3.41 -20.20
C LEU A 508 -4.01 2.54 -21.13
N GLN A 509 -2.80 3.01 -21.48
CA GLN A 509 -1.84 2.23 -22.30
C GLN A 509 -1.05 1.21 -21.49
N TYR A 510 -0.85 1.43 -20.18
CA TYR A 510 -0.01 0.58 -19.31
C TYR A 510 -0.69 -0.68 -18.75
N GLY A 511 -1.92 -0.99 -19.16
CA GLY A 511 -2.62 -2.22 -18.76
C GLY A 511 -4.09 -2.00 -18.44
N PRO A 512 -4.87 -3.08 -18.24
CA PRO A 512 -6.25 -2.95 -17.79
C PRO A 512 -6.23 -2.25 -16.44
N ALA A 513 -6.83 -1.07 -16.33
CA ALA A 513 -7.13 -0.53 -15.00
C ALA A 513 -8.29 -1.35 -14.41
N ASP A 514 -8.28 -1.63 -13.10
CA ASP A 514 -9.44 -2.12 -12.34
C ASP A 514 -10.72 -1.39 -12.83
N PRO A 515 -11.84 -2.10 -13.12
CA PRO A 515 -13.12 -1.51 -13.51
C PRO A 515 -13.51 -0.24 -12.75
N ARG A 516 -13.16 -0.15 -11.45
CA ARG A 516 -13.45 1.02 -10.62
C ARG A 516 -12.53 2.20 -10.90
N ALA A 517 -11.23 1.95 -11.11
CA ALA A 517 -10.29 2.95 -11.59
C ALA A 517 -10.68 3.48 -12.99
N ARG A 518 -11.16 2.60 -13.89
CA ARG A 518 -11.69 3.01 -15.20
C ARG A 518 -12.88 3.97 -15.09
N ARG A 519 -13.76 3.80 -14.10
CA ARG A 519 -14.90 4.72 -13.89
C ARG A 519 -14.43 6.15 -13.58
N LEU A 520 -13.37 6.30 -12.77
CA LEU A 520 -12.81 7.61 -12.43
C LEU A 520 -12.14 8.27 -13.63
N LEU A 521 -11.33 7.50 -14.37
CA LEU A 521 -10.69 7.97 -15.59
C LEU A 521 -11.73 8.40 -16.62
N ARG A 522 -12.83 7.63 -16.76
CA ARG A 522 -13.97 7.97 -17.60
C ARG A 522 -14.62 9.30 -17.19
N HIS A 523 -14.79 9.55 -15.89
CA HIS A 523 -15.36 10.82 -15.41
C HIS A 523 -14.51 12.02 -15.86
N VAL A 524 -13.18 11.92 -15.77
CA VAL A 524 -12.26 12.97 -16.23
C VAL A 524 -12.40 13.23 -17.73
N LEU A 525 -12.51 12.16 -18.54
CA LEU A 525 -12.70 12.28 -19.99
C LEU A 525 -14.07 12.89 -20.35
N VAL A 526 -15.14 12.55 -19.62
CA VAL A 526 -16.46 13.15 -19.82
C VAL A 526 -16.45 14.65 -19.47
N ASN A 527 -15.75 15.05 -18.40
CA ASN A 527 -15.59 16.46 -18.06
C ASN A 527 -14.84 17.24 -19.15
N ARG A 528 -13.84 16.61 -19.79
CA ARG A 528 -13.15 17.19 -20.96
C ARG A 528 -14.11 17.42 -22.12
N ILE A 529 -14.98 16.45 -22.43
CA ILE A 529 -15.97 16.56 -23.51
C ILE A 529 -16.98 17.67 -23.21
N ASP A 530 -17.48 17.78 -21.98
CA ASP A 530 -18.36 18.88 -21.57
C ASP A 530 -17.69 20.24 -21.79
N LEU A 531 -16.40 20.36 -21.42
CA LEU A 531 -15.64 21.59 -21.63
C LEU A 531 -15.45 21.90 -23.12
N LEU A 532 -15.13 20.90 -23.95
CA LEU A 532 -14.99 21.05 -25.39
C LEU A 532 -16.31 21.51 -26.05
N GLN A 533 -17.45 21.01 -25.57
CA GLN A 533 -18.77 21.50 -26.03
C GLN A 533 -18.95 22.98 -25.69
N ARG A 534 -18.67 23.40 -24.45
CA ARG A 534 -18.78 24.82 -24.04
C ARG A 534 -17.85 25.73 -24.86
N LEU A 535 -16.65 25.26 -25.19
CA LEU A 535 -15.71 25.97 -26.04
C LEU A 535 -16.22 26.08 -27.48
N ALA A 536 -16.82 25.01 -28.02
CA ALA A 536 -17.44 25.03 -29.34
C ALA A 536 -18.61 26.02 -29.43
N ASP A 537 -19.43 26.10 -28.38
CA ASP A 537 -20.54 27.05 -28.29
C ASP A 537 -20.05 28.51 -28.29
N GLN A 538 -18.91 28.79 -27.63
CA GLN A 538 -18.30 30.14 -27.58
C GLN A 538 -17.49 30.49 -28.83
N GLN A 539 -16.94 29.48 -29.53
CA GLN A 539 -16.05 29.67 -30.67
C GLN A 539 -16.53 28.85 -31.87
N PRO A 540 -17.64 29.25 -32.55
CA PRO A 540 -18.23 28.45 -33.62
C PRO A 540 -17.28 28.13 -34.77
N LYS A 541 -16.31 29.03 -35.04
CA LYS A 541 -15.27 28.82 -36.07
C LYS A 541 -14.33 27.65 -35.76
N GLN A 542 -14.18 27.29 -34.48
CA GLN A 542 -13.34 26.18 -34.00
C GLN A 542 -14.17 24.95 -33.60
N ALA A 543 -15.50 25.01 -33.71
CA ALA A 543 -16.39 23.94 -33.26
C ALA A 543 -16.06 22.57 -33.89
N GLN A 544 -15.67 22.53 -35.17
CA GLN A 544 -15.23 21.28 -35.81
C GLN A 544 -13.94 20.73 -35.20
N ALA A 545 -12.98 21.58 -34.83
CA ALA A 545 -11.74 21.14 -34.19
C ALA A 545 -12.01 20.56 -32.81
N PHE A 546 -12.85 21.22 -32.00
CA PHE A 546 -13.27 20.70 -30.70
C PHE A 546 -14.08 19.40 -30.82
N ALA A 547 -14.95 19.28 -31.82
CA ALA A 547 -15.69 18.04 -32.09
C ALA A 547 -14.75 16.88 -32.45
N ARG A 548 -13.67 17.12 -33.21
CA ARG A 548 -12.64 16.12 -33.54
C ARG A 548 -11.88 15.67 -32.29
N GLU A 549 -11.45 16.61 -31.45
CA GLU A 549 -10.78 16.27 -30.19
C GLU A 549 -11.72 15.47 -29.27
N ALA A 550 -12.96 15.94 -29.10
CA ALA A 550 -13.96 15.29 -28.28
C ALA A 550 -14.31 13.88 -28.79
N PHE A 551 -14.31 13.66 -30.10
CA PHE A 551 -14.51 12.34 -30.71
C PHE A 551 -13.39 11.36 -30.34
N ALA A 552 -12.13 11.79 -30.32
CA ALA A 552 -11.02 10.96 -29.86
C ALA A 552 -11.11 10.67 -28.34
N VAL A 553 -11.41 11.69 -27.54
CA VAL A 553 -11.61 11.57 -26.08
C VAL A 553 -12.77 10.63 -25.74
N ALA A 554 -13.85 10.67 -26.51
CA ALA A 554 -15.01 9.80 -26.34
C ALA A 554 -14.66 8.34 -26.54
N GLN A 555 -13.80 8.02 -27.51
CA GLN A 555 -13.34 6.64 -27.73
C GLN A 555 -12.56 6.10 -26.51
N TRP A 556 -11.69 6.91 -25.89
CA TRP A 556 -11.04 6.54 -24.62
C TRP A 556 -12.07 6.31 -23.49
N ALA A 557 -13.12 7.12 -23.42
CA ALA A 557 -14.18 7.00 -22.42
C ALA A 557 -15.12 5.79 -22.65
N MET A 558 -15.17 5.27 -23.88
CA MET A 558 -16.03 4.16 -24.31
C MET A 558 -15.34 2.80 -24.29
N ALA A 559 -14.04 2.73 -24.02
CA ALA A 559 -13.22 1.52 -24.15
C ALA A 559 -13.76 0.27 -23.42
N SER A 560 -14.66 0.39 -22.44
CA SER A 560 -15.34 -0.79 -21.86
C SER A 560 -16.39 -1.43 -22.78
N ARG A 561 -17.11 -0.65 -23.60
CA ARG A 561 -18.16 -1.14 -24.52
C ARG A 561 -17.69 -1.29 -25.96
N ALA A 562 -16.82 -0.38 -26.42
CA ALA A 562 -16.14 -0.54 -27.70
C ALA A 562 -15.19 -1.74 -27.63
N GLY A 563 -14.44 -1.91 -26.53
CA GLY A 563 -13.59 -3.09 -26.31
C GLY A 563 -14.36 -4.40 -26.19
N GLU A 564 -15.54 -4.43 -25.56
CA GLU A 564 -16.44 -5.61 -25.58
C GLU A 564 -16.97 -5.91 -26.98
N ALA A 565 -17.43 -4.89 -27.71
CA ALA A 565 -17.94 -5.05 -29.08
C ALA A 565 -16.82 -5.45 -30.06
N PHE A 566 -15.61 -4.88 -29.92
CA PHE A 566 -14.43 -5.25 -30.70
C PHE A 566 -13.89 -6.62 -30.30
N SER A 567 -13.93 -7.01 -29.03
CA SER A 567 -13.60 -8.37 -28.58
C SER A 567 -14.58 -9.39 -29.15
N GLN A 568 -15.89 -9.09 -29.15
CA GLN A 568 -16.92 -9.91 -29.80
C GLN A 568 -16.75 -9.98 -31.34
N LEU A 569 -16.37 -8.88 -31.99
CA LEU A 569 -15.98 -8.85 -33.41
C LEU A 569 -14.71 -9.65 -33.69
N ALA A 570 -13.69 -9.51 -32.86
CA ALA A 570 -12.43 -10.24 -32.96
C ALA A 570 -12.64 -11.74 -32.74
N THR A 571 -13.60 -12.13 -31.89
CA THR A 571 -14.03 -13.52 -31.70
C THR A 571 -14.73 -14.06 -32.96
N ARG A 572 -15.49 -13.23 -33.67
CA ARG A 572 -16.06 -13.56 -35.00
C ARG A 572 -15.00 -13.66 -36.10
N PHE A 573 -13.97 -12.80 -36.09
CA PHE A 573 -12.84 -12.89 -37.03
C PHE A 573 -11.97 -14.13 -36.77
N ALA A 574 -11.78 -14.50 -35.49
CA ALA A 574 -11.08 -15.71 -35.09
C ALA A 574 -11.73 -16.99 -35.63
N ALA A 575 -13.06 -17.02 -35.76
CA ALA A 575 -13.79 -18.16 -36.32
C ALA A 575 -13.43 -18.50 -37.79
N GLY A 576 -12.69 -17.62 -38.49
CA GLY A 576 -12.21 -17.85 -39.86
C GLY A 576 -10.87 -18.59 -39.99
N SER A 577 -10.08 -18.72 -38.91
CA SER A 577 -8.79 -19.43 -38.91
C SER A 577 -8.62 -20.27 -37.64
N GLY A 578 -8.44 -21.59 -37.79
CA GLY A 578 -8.46 -22.55 -36.68
C GLY A 578 -7.50 -22.22 -35.53
N GLU A 579 -6.25 -21.84 -35.86
CA GLU A 579 -5.22 -21.53 -34.87
C GLU A 579 -5.52 -20.26 -34.04
N LEU A 580 -6.09 -19.21 -34.65
CA LEU A 580 -6.54 -18.01 -33.94
C LEU A 580 -7.74 -18.31 -33.04
N ALA A 581 -8.74 -19.04 -33.54
CA ALA A 581 -9.91 -19.43 -32.76
C ALA A 581 -9.54 -20.23 -31.49
N ASP A 582 -8.57 -21.12 -31.62
CA ASP A 582 -8.09 -21.96 -30.53
C ASP A 582 -7.29 -21.15 -29.51
N GLY A 583 -6.34 -20.32 -29.97
CA GLY A 583 -5.58 -19.42 -29.08
C GLY A 583 -6.46 -18.43 -28.31
N VAL A 584 -7.49 -17.87 -28.97
CA VAL A 584 -8.42 -16.93 -28.32
C VAL A 584 -9.32 -17.62 -27.30
N ARG A 585 -9.88 -18.80 -27.63
CA ARG A 585 -10.68 -19.59 -26.67
C ARG A 585 -9.86 -19.99 -25.47
N GLN A 586 -8.66 -20.55 -25.69
CA GLN A 586 -7.77 -20.96 -24.62
C GLN A 586 -7.44 -19.78 -23.69
N ARG A 587 -7.16 -18.60 -24.25
CA ARG A 587 -6.91 -17.40 -23.46
C ARG A 587 -8.14 -16.94 -22.68
N GLN A 588 -9.33 -16.95 -23.28
CA GLN A 588 -10.58 -16.59 -22.59
C GLN A 588 -10.89 -17.55 -21.44
N ASP A 589 -10.76 -18.85 -21.67
CA ASP A 589 -10.95 -19.88 -20.65
C ASP A 589 -9.96 -19.70 -19.50
N LEU A 590 -8.69 -19.41 -19.81
CA LEU A 590 -7.67 -19.11 -18.81
C LEU A 590 -7.97 -17.83 -18.02
N LEU A 591 -8.43 -16.76 -18.66
CA LEU A 591 -8.83 -15.51 -17.97
C LEU A 591 -10.05 -15.72 -17.05
N ILE A 592 -11.05 -16.50 -17.50
CA ILE A 592 -12.21 -16.87 -16.68
C ILE A 592 -11.76 -17.69 -15.47
N ARG A 593 -10.91 -18.70 -15.71
CA ARG A 593 -10.34 -19.55 -14.66
C ARG A 593 -9.48 -18.75 -13.69
N GLN A 594 -8.66 -17.84 -14.19
CA GLN A 594 -7.87 -16.90 -13.38
C GLN A 594 -8.79 -16.11 -12.47
N GLY A 595 -9.82 -15.44 -13.01
CA GLY A 595 -10.75 -14.65 -12.19
C GLY A 595 -11.55 -15.50 -11.19
N HIS A 596 -11.85 -16.77 -11.49
CA HIS A 596 -12.43 -17.71 -10.52
C HIS A 596 -11.44 -18.04 -9.40
N LEU A 597 -10.22 -18.44 -9.74
CA LEU A 597 -9.16 -18.78 -8.77
C LEU A 597 -8.75 -17.58 -7.93
N GLU A 598 -8.71 -16.37 -8.49
CA GLU A 598 -8.44 -15.14 -7.76
C GLU A 598 -9.51 -14.83 -6.71
N ARG A 599 -10.80 -14.99 -7.07
CA ARG A 599 -11.90 -14.82 -6.11
C ARG A 599 -11.87 -15.87 -5.02
N MET A 600 -11.61 -17.13 -5.41
CA MET A 600 -11.48 -18.24 -4.47
C MET A 600 -10.29 -18.04 -3.52
N LEU A 601 -9.13 -17.65 -4.05
CA LEU A 601 -7.94 -17.33 -3.27
C LEU A 601 -8.23 -16.19 -2.31
N THR A 602 -8.87 -15.11 -2.78
CA THR A 602 -9.26 -14.00 -1.90
C THR A 602 -10.09 -14.53 -0.75
N GLN A 603 -11.19 -15.26 -1.01
CA GLN A 603 -12.03 -15.82 0.06
C GLN A 603 -11.24 -16.69 1.04
N MET A 604 -10.34 -17.56 0.54
CA MET A 604 -9.45 -18.37 1.39
C MET A 604 -8.48 -17.53 2.22
N LEU A 605 -7.99 -16.40 1.70
CA LEU A 605 -7.14 -15.44 2.40
C LEU A 605 -7.95 -14.51 3.33
N MET A 606 -9.28 -14.57 3.33
CA MET A 606 -10.15 -13.82 4.24
C MET A 606 -10.65 -14.65 5.43
N THR A 607 -10.56 -15.98 5.38
CA THR A 607 -11.03 -16.87 6.45
C THR A 607 -9.96 -17.08 7.51
N PRO A 608 -10.18 -16.70 8.79
CA PRO A 608 -9.14 -16.76 9.83
C PRO A 608 -8.81 -18.16 10.39
N ASP A 609 -9.60 -19.20 10.07
CA ASP A 609 -9.57 -20.50 10.76
C ASP A 609 -8.70 -21.59 10.09
N GLU A 610 -7.94 -22.31 10.92
CA GLU A 610 -7.14 -23.51 10.58
C GLU A 610 -8.00 -24.69 10.06
N THR A 611 -9.31 -24.70 10.33
CA THR A 611 -10.24 -25.78 9.96
C THR A 611 -10.95 -25.59 8.62
N ALA A 612 -10.96 -24.38 8.06
CA ALA A 612 -11.58 -24.08 6.75
C ALA A 612 -10.59 -24.18 5.56
N ALA A 613 -9.28 -24.30 5.84
CA ALA A 613 -8.21 -24.42 4.84
C ALA A 613 -8.15 -25.82 4.19
N ALA A 614 -9.31 -26.39 3.82
CA ALA A 614 -9.36 -27.61 3.01
C ALA A 614 -8.73 -27.42 1.61
N GLY A 615 -8.44 -26.17 1.21
CA GLY A 615 -7.56 -25.83 0.09
C GLY A 615 -6.31 -25.11 0.57
N GLN A 616 -5.13 -25.56 0.14
CA GLN A 616 -3.87 -24.87 0.38
C GLN A 616 -3.84 -23.60 -0.50
N PRO A 617 -3.83 -22.37 0.06
CA PRO A 617 -3.75 -21.13 -0.72
C PRO A 617 -2.55 -21.11 -1.67
N GLY A 618 -1.43 -21.74 -1.28
CA GLY A 618 -0.26 -21.94 -2.12
C GLY A 618 -0.49 -22.83 -3.35
N VAL A 619 -1.45 -23.77 -3.34
CA VAL A 619 -1.83 -24.53 -4.53
C VAL A 619 -2.59 -23.65 -5.53
N VAL A 620 -3.53 -22.85 -5.04
CA VAL A 620 -4.29 -21.90 -5.87
C VAL A 620 -3.37 -20.84 -6.45
N GLN A 621 -2.43 -20.32 -5.64
CA GLN A 621 -1.41 -19.37 -6.10
C GLN A 621 -0.54 -19.98 -7.21
N ARG A 622 -0.01 -21.19 -7.02
CA ARG A 622 0.77 -21.88 -8.07
C ARG A 622 -0.03 -22.13 -9.35
N GLN A 623 -1.34 -22.36 -9.24
CA GLN A 623 -2.21 -22.45 -10.43
C GLN A 623 -2.35 -21.10 -11.13
N LEU A 624 -2.51 -20.00 -10.37
CA LEU A 624 -2.53 -18.65 -10.92
C LEU A 624 -1.20 -18.30 -11.61
N ASP A 625 -0.07 -18.65 -11.00
CA ASP A 625 1.26 -18.40 -11.59
C ASP A 625 1.44 -19.17 -12.91
N ARG A 626 0.98 -20.43 -12.97
CA ARG A 626 0.97 -21.22 -14.22
C ARG A 626 0.05 -20.60 -15.28
N ILE A 627 -1.16 -20.20 -14.90
CA ILE A 627 -2.09 -19.53 -15.81
C ILE A 627 -1.47 -18.23 -16.34
N ALA A 628 -0.77 -17.46 -15.50
CA ALA A 628 -0.09 -16.24 -15.93
C ALA A 628 1.00 -16.52 -16.97
N VAL A 629 1.80 -17.58 -16.79
CA VAL A 629 2.80 -18.02 -17.79
C VAL A 629 2.12 -18.47 -19.08
N GLU A 630 1.05 -19.27 -18.99
CA GLU A 630 0.29 -19.74 -20.15
C GLU A 630 -0.37 -18.57 -20.92
N LEU A 631 -0.99 -17.63 -20.20
CA LEU A 631 -1.57 -16.41 -20.77
C LEU A 631 -0.50 -15.57 -21.47
N THR A 632 0.69 -15.45 -20.89
CA THR A 632 1.81 -14.73 -21.51
C THR A 632 2.23 -15.42 -22.80
N GLY A 633 2.45 -16.74 -22.77
CA GLY A 633 2.82 -17.52 -23.95
C GLY A 633 1.78 -17.45 -25.08
N ILE A 634 0.48 -17.55 -24.75
CA ILE A 634 -0.60 -17.41 -25.72
C ILE A 634 -0.67 -15.98 -26.25
N THR A 635 -0.54 -14.97 -25.38
CA THR A 635 -0.55 -13.56 -25.79
C THR A 635 0.61 -13.24 -26.73
N ASP A 636 1.81 -13.74 -26.46
CA ASP A 636 2.99 -13.58 -27.33
C ASP A 636 2.81 -14.30 -28.67
N THR A 637 2.16 -15.46 -28.66
CA THR A 637 1.83 -16.22 -29.88
C THR A 637 0.80 -15.46 -30.71
N LEU A 638 -0.29 -15.00 -30.11
CA LEU A 638 -1.31 -14.18 -30.76
C LEU A 638 -0.73 -12.86 -31.29
N THR A 639 0.20 -12.23 -30.56
CA THR A 639 0.87 -10.99 -30.98
C THR A 639 1.77 -11.20 -32.19
N ARG A 640 2.48 -12.33 -32.28
CA ARG A 640 3.35 -12.64 -33.42
C ARG A 640 2.57 -13.16 -34.64
N ALA A 641 1.64 -14.08 -34.43
CA ALA A 641 0.93 -14.77 -35.51
C ALA A 641 -0.28 -13.99 -36.04
N PHE A 642 -0.93 -13.20 -35.19
CA PHE A 642 -2.16 -12.47 -35.52
C PHE A 642 -2.11 -11.01 -35.03
N PRO A 643 -1.14 -10.20 -35.52
CA PRO A 643 -0.97 -8.81 -35.08
C PRO A 643 -2.22 -7.96 -35.32
N ASP A 644 -2.97 -8.23 -36.40
CA ASP A 644 -4.23 -7.53 -36.70
C ASP A 644 -5.33 -7.83 -35.68
N TYR A 645 -5.40 -9.08 -35.18
CA TYR A 645 -6.31 -9.45 -34.09
C TYR A 645 -5.92 -8.73 -32.79
N MET A 646 -4.64 -8.71 -32.45
CA MET A 646 -4.16 -8.02 -31.24
C MET A 646 -4.33 -6.50 -31.33
N ALA A 647 -4.27 -5.92 -32.53
CA ALA A 647 -4.56 -4.51 -32.78
C ALA A 647 -6.06 -4.18 -32.60
N LEU A 648 -6.97 -5.14 -32.83
CA LEU A 648 -8.40 -4.98 -32.56
C LEU A 648 -8.74 -5.07 -31.06
N GLU A 649 -7.99 -5.89 -30.31
CA GLU A 649 -8.19 -6.05 -28.87
C GLU A 649 -7.69 -4.87 -28.02
N ARG A 650 -6.70 -4.15 -28.55
CA ARG A 650 -6.28 -2.85 -28.03
C ARG A 650 -6.92 -1.78 -28.91
N PRO A 651 -8.18 -1.36 -28.66
CA PRO A 651 -8.87 -0.43 -29.55
C PRO A 651 -8.01 0.81 -29.77
N THR A 652 -7.46 0.91 -30.96
CA THR A 652 -6.69 2.08 -31.38
C THR A 652 -7.70 3.18 -31.61
N VAL A 653 -7.60 4.26 -30.84
CA VAL A 653 -8.45 5.43 -31.06
C VAL A 653 -8.21 5.94 -32.46
N GLN A 654 -9.28 5.94 -33.25
CA GLN A 654 -9.23 6.38 -34.63
C GLN A 654 -9.43 7.89 -34.68
N THR A 655 -8.65 8.57 -35.51
CA THR A 655 -8.90 9.98 -35.78
C THR A 655 -10.21 10.13 -36.56
N ALA A 656 -10.86 11.28 -36.45
CA ALA A 656 -12.07 11.55 -37.23
C ALA A 656 -11.76 11.46 -38.74
N GLU A 657 -10.58 11.90 -39.15
CA GLU A 657 -10.07 11.84 -40.52
C GLU A 657 -9.93 10.39 -41.01
N THR A 658 -9.38 9.51 -40.16
CA THR A 658 -9.26 8.08 -40.48
C THR A 658 -10.63 7.46 -40.66
N VAL A 659 -11.57 7.70 -39.74
CA VAL A 659 -12.94 7.18 -39.84
C VAL A 659 -13.63 7.73 -41.10
N GLN A 660 -13.49 9.03 -41.37
CA GLN A 660 -14.07 9.68 -42.55
C GLN A 660 -13.51 9.13 -43.87
N GLY A 661 -12.22 8.79 -43.91
CA GLY A 661 -11.57 8.18 -45.08
C GLY A 661 -12.10 6.78 -45.43
N LEU A 662 -12.76 6.11 -44.47
CA LEU A 662 -13.39 4.81 -44.66
C LEU A 662 -14.86 4.91 -45.10
N LEU A 663 -15.45 6.11 -45.13
CA LEU A 663 -16.87 6.30 -45.46
C LEU A 663 -17.08 6.47 -46.97
N GLY A 664 -18.06 5.74 -47.52
CA GLY A 664 -18.62 5.99 -48.84
C GLY A 664 -19.40 7.32 -48.94
N PRO A 665 -19.78 7.76 -50.16
CA PRO A 665 -20.40 9.08 -50.41
C PRO A 665 -21.71 9.34 -49.64
N HIS A 666 -22.42 8.28 -49.27
CA HIS A 666 -23.71 8.34 -48.56
C HIS A 666 -23.66 7.73 -47.16
N GLU A 667 -22.47 7.42 -46.66
CA GLU A 667 -22.28 6.81 -45.35
C GLU A 667 -21.99 7.87 -44.29
N GLY A 668 -22.40 7.57 -43.07
CA GLY A 668 -22.12 8.40 -41.90
C GLY A 668 -22.01 7.54 -40.65
N VAL A 669 -21.20 8.00 -39.70
CA VAL A 669 -21.01 7.32 -38.41
C VAL A 669 -21.62 8.16 -37.31
N LEU A 670 -22.43 7.49 -36.48
CA LEU A 670 -22.97 8.04 -35.25
C LEU A 670 -22.22 7.44 -34.06
N LEU A 671 -21.55 8.27 -33.28
CA LEU A 671 -20.97 7.87 -32.00
C LEU A 671 -21.83 8.42 -30.86
N VAL A 672 -22.18 7.60 -29.88
CA VAL A 672 -22.99 8.01 -28.72
C VAL A 672 -22.26 7.66 -27.43
N LEU A 673 -21.96 8.69 -26.62
CA LEU A 673 -21.40 8.54 -25.28
C LEU A 673 -22.43 8.95 -24.22
N THR A 674 -22.83 8.01 -23.37
CA THR A 674 -23.79 8.28 -22.29
C THR A 674 -23.10 8.76 -21.02
N GLY A 675 -23.14 10.05 -20.70
CA GLY A 675 -22.59 10.55 -19.43
C GLY A 675 -23.55 10.33 -18.26
N GLU A 676 -23.15 10.78 -17.06
CA GLU A 676 -24.00 10.65 -15.87
C GLU A 676 -25.14 11.68 -15.84
N ARG A 677 -24.86 12.91 -16.27
CA ARG A 677 -25.83 14.02 -16.34
C ARG A 677 -26.31 14.29 -17.76
N ASP A 678 -25.37 14.34 -18.69
CA ASP A 678 -25.59 14.65 -20.10
C ASP A 678 -25.00 13.53 -20.97
N SER A 679 -25.53 13.35 -22.16
CA SER A 679 -24.97 12.44 -23.18
C SER A 679 -24.50 13.25 -24.38
N TYR A 680 -23.61 12.66 -25.18
CA TYR A 680 -22.99 13.33 -26.31
C TYR A 680 -23.08 12.46 -27.53
N VAL A 681 -23.36 13.09 -28.66
CA VAL A 681 -23.48 12.43 -29.96
C VAL A 681 -22.58 13.11 -30.97
N TRP A 682 -21.85 12.31 -31.75
CA TRP A 682 -21.09 12.78 -32.90
C TRP A 682 -21.69 12.21 -34.17
N LEU A 683 -21.81 13.06 -35.19
CA LEU A 683 -22.15 12.67 -36.55
C LEU A 683 -20.97 12.98 -37.47
N LEU A 684 -20.40 11.95 -38.08
CA LEU A 684 -19.33 12.07 -39.07
C LEU A 684 -19.92 11.77 -40.45
N ARG A 685 -19.74 12.67 -41.42
CA ARG A 685 -20.17 12.48 -42.81
C ARG A 685 -19.25 13.20 -43.79
N GLY A 686 -18.71 12.49 -44.78
CA GLY A 686 -17.74 13.05 -45.72
C GLY A 686 -16.58 13.73 -44.97
N LYS A 687 -16.32 15.02 -45.24
CA LYS A 687 -15.31 15.82 -44.50
C LYS A 687 -15.84 16.50 -43.23
N GLY A 688 -17.15 16.43 -42.97
CA GLY A 688 -17.82 17.11 -41.86
C GLY A 688 -17.93 16.26 -40.60
N ILE A 689 -17.82 16.91 -39.45
CA ILE A 689 -18.09 16.35 -38.12
C ILE A 689 -18.89 17.35 -37.30
N ALA A 690 -19.93 16.86 -36.63
CA ALA A 690 -20.74 17.62 -35.69
C ALA A 690 -20.80 16.88 -34.35
N MET A 691 -20.79 17.63 -33.26
CA MET A 691 -21.00 17.14 -31.90
C MET A 691 -22.23 17.84 -31.33
N ALA A 692 -23.10 17.10 -30.67
CA ALA A 692 -24.28 17.61 -29.99
C ALA A 692 -24.37 17.07 -28.57
N ARG A 693 -24.70 17.95 -27.62
CA ARG A 693 -25.05 17.59 -26.25
C ARG A 693 -26.54 17.24 -26.18
N ILE A 694 -26.83 16.12 -25.51
CA ILE A 694 -28.16 15.70 -25.12
C ILE A 694 -28.29 15.91 -23.61
N PRO A 695 -29.27 16.70 -23.13
CA PRO A 695 -29.49 16.96 -21.70
C PRO A 695 -30.15 15.78 -20.98
N ALA A 696 -29.67 14.56 -21.25
CA ALA A 696 -30.15 13.32 -20.67
C ALA A 696 -28.98 12.39 -20.35
N GLY A 697 -28.83 12.07 -19.07
CA GLY A 697 -27.79 11.17 -18.58
C GLY A 697 -28.21 9.70 -18.62
N ARG A 698 -27.28 8.81 -18.27
CA ARG A 698 -27.46 7.36 -18.29
C ARG A 698 -28.70 6.87 -17.54
N VAL A 699 -28.99 7.41 -16.34
CA VAL A 699 -30.15 7.00 -15.53
C VAL A 699 -31.44 7.32 -16.28
N LEU A 700 -31.64 8.59 -16.65
CA LEU A 700 -32.82 9.03 -17.38
C LEU A 700 -32.99 8.27 -18.71
N LEU A 701 -31.91 8.08 -19.47
CA LEU A 701 -31.96 7.32 -20.72
C LEU A 701 -32.31 5.86 -20.50
N THR A 702 -31.76 5.21 -19.46
CA THR A 702 -32.04 3.81 -19.15
C THR A 702 -33.49 3.62 -18.71
N GLU A 703 -34.00 4.49 -17.85
CA GLU A 703 -35.41 4.48 -17.41
C GLU A 703 -36.36 4.73 -18.60
N THR A 704 -36.01 5.69 -19.45
CA THR A 704 -36.82 6.03 -20.63
C THR A 704 -36.84 4.89 -21.64
N VAL A 705 -35.70 4.26 -21.93
CA VAL A 705 -35.62 3.09 -22.81
C VAL A 705 -36.32 1.88 -22.18
N ALA A 706 -36.21 1.68 -20.86
CA ALA A 706 -36.90 0.60 -20.16
C ALA A 706 -38.43 0.76 -20.24
N ARG A 707 -38.94 1.98 -20.05
CA ARG A 707 -40.37 2.30 -20.23
C ARG A 707 -40.84 2.06 -21.66
N LEU A 708 -40.04 2.46 -22.66
CA LEU A 708 -40.34 2.21 -24.07
C LEU A 708 -40.38 0.70 -24.38
N LYS A 709 -39.41 -0.07 -23.84
CA LYS A 709 -39.33 -1.54 -24.02
C LYS A 709 -40.45 -2.30 -23.31
N GLN A 710 -40.96 -1.81 -22.18
CA GLN A 710 -42.11 -2.42 -21.50
C GLN A 710 -43.36 -2.49 -22.39
N GLY A 711 -43.55 -1.51 -23.29
CA GLY A 711 -44.63 -1.55 -24.28
C GLY A 711 -44.36 -2.44 -25.51
N LEU A 712 -43.16 -3.03 -25.61
CA LEU A 712 -42.73 -3.88 -26.75
C LEU A 712 -42.49 -5.34 -26.35
N ASN A 713 -42.34 -5.64 -25.05
CA ASN A 713 -42.01 -6.99 -24.59
C ASN A 713 -43.28 -7.84 -24.41
N GLN A 714 -43.63 -8.63 -25.43
CA GLN A 714 -44.81 -9.51 -25.44
C GLN A 714 -44.51 -10.96 -24.98
N ALA A 715 -43.25 -11.26 -24.64
CA ALA A 715 -42.77 -12.63 -24.45
C ALA A 715 -43.32 -13.34 -23.18
N ASP A 716 -43.80 -12.60 -22.18
CA ASP A 716 -44.31 -13.13 -20.90
C ASP A 716 -45.83 -12.88 -20.70
N VAL A 717 -46.54 -12.51 -21.76
CA VAL A 717 -47.98 -12.16 -21.71
C VAL A 717 -48.82 -13.41 -21.98
N LEU A 718 -49.46 -13.96 -20.93
CA LEU A 718 -50.31 -15.17 -21.03
C LEU A 718 -51.77 -14.85 -21.41
N PHE A 719 -52.26 -13.64 -21.15
CA PHE A 719 -53.62 -13.20 -21.45
C PHE A 719 -53.63 -11.80 -22.11
N ALA A 720 -54.62 -11.54 -22.97
CA ALA A 720 -54.72 -10.27 -23.71
C ALA A 720 -54.88 -9.03 -22.81
N ASP A 721 -55.42 -9.19 -21.61
CA ASP A 721 -55.62 -8.11 -20.63
C ASP A 721 -54.31 -7.67 -19.94
N ASP A 722 -53.23 -8.45 -20.05
CA ASP A 722 -51.91 -8.13 -19.49
C ASP A 722 -51.03 -7.30 -20.47
N LEU A 723 -51.53 -7.02 -21.68
CA LEU A 723 -50.86 -6.16 -22.66
C LEU A 723 -50.86 -4.71 -22.16
N ARG A 724 -49.68 -4.22 -21.75
CA ARG A 724 -49.50 -2.78 -21.52
C ARG A 724 -49.39 -2.06 -22.88
N PRO A 725 -50.23 -1.06 -23.17
CA PRO A 725 -50.17 -0.35 -24.44
C PRO A 725 -48.83 0.35 -24.61
N PHE A 726 -48.30 0.30 -25.84
CA PHE A 726 -47.09 1.02 -26.23
C PHE A 726 -47.29 2.52 -26.02
N ASP A 727 -46.38 3.17 -25.28
CA ASP A 727 -46.47 4.59 -24.94
C ASP A 727 -46.10 5.44 -26.16
N ILE A 728 -47.06 5.61 -27.09
CA ILE A 728 -46.91 6.41 -28.32
C ILE A 728 -46.53 7.85 -27.99
N LYS A 729 -47.01 8.39 -26.86
CA LYS A 729 -46.69 9.74 -26.42
C LYS A 729 -45.20 9.85 -26.05
N LEU A 730 -44.69 8.91 -25.27
CA LEU A 730 -43.27 8.84 -24.94
C LEU A 730 -42.40 8.59 -26.18
N SER A 731 -42.86 7.76 -27.12
CA SER A 731 -42.19 7.56 -28.42
C SER A 731 -42.11 8.88 -29.19
N ASN A 732 -43.22 9.60 -29.33
CA ASN A 732 -43.25 10.88 -30.05
C ASN A 732 -42.35 11.94 -29.37
N GLN A 733 -42.31 11.98 -28.03
CA GLN A 733 -41.41 12.85 -27.25
C GLN A 733 -39.92 12.51 -27.40
N LEU A 734 -39.57 11.31 -27.85
CA LEU A 734 -38.18 10.90 -28.12
C LEU A 734 -37.75 11.20 -29.56
N TYR A 735 -38.70 11.33 -30.48
CA TYR A 735 -38.45 11.56 -31.90
C TYR A 735 -38.57 13.03 -32.32
N CYS A 736 -39.31 13.85 -31.56
CA CYS A 736 -39.47 15.30 -31.76
C CYS A 736 -38.70 16.08 -30.70
#